data_AF-A0A3A4ZHP7-F1
#
_entry.id   AF-A0A3A4ZHP7-F1
#
_cell.length_a   1.000
_cell.length_b   1.000
_cell.length_c   1.000
_cell.angle_alpha   90.00
_cell.angle_beta   90.00
_cell.angle_gamma   90.00
#
_symmetry.space_group_name_H-M   'P 1'
#
loop_
_entity.id
_entity.type
_entity.pdbx_description
1 polymer ?
#
loop_
_entity_poly.entity_id
_entity_poly.type
_entity_poly.pdbx_seq_one_letter_code
_entity_poly.pdbx_strand_id
1 'polypeptide(L)'
;MNKLIKLATGFSFFLFVMASLLAPRTTHAQTVPTECIGRELATYMNKVIGGTSGLQNIRLLSPVFNITNPAEVEIFDYMNQWGAQFGQLYGYAGNTYSHVPGAPDVRAMEWYYQNFAGRFSGKPVVFTEYGDFNLSGTTPDDGSPERQELVTSMTNDFNDAAAAGIVGINYFNAFNLNPEFDFHALSDSEFIKITMSDPAKAGVNSAVFVQGGSLQTRVAQLARRWAVEIVQSRNEVDRAAASVNAYPDFTTNTVLRLCVGDSCDFENPDVLIGFLRDLNGKVNRPVYVIAGPNEPATERWASKECVEPITPPNLDFIPCGETTDPEFHSLRPYPASPCNQKQASFQDKDNEDIIMCGKDLVMREKFEVTKEDSYVCEDVGTDADGWPIERCSFSVESTSELSFGLEGADLPIMGNTELVPNSTNPYPGSGNIIDFATRMNEYASWYLNGVWPKAEENLSRLSLYDFDEILSLAGPIRKLLPRDGQAEWRWQEVAAGALRSVRHNQIVACAPNLVRGLPSPCYTEGSPYTYRLNTYGNALGEKYYPIDHPSFHYIPMSSTEDRVGLVQLGNPRFTNNVTDLHFEAVVGSRNLYFPHMEEVTKLAQVLQQTYTPQGNDGLGGGPLDQLQKQQDTPYCEILETRSNPGDSLYGYLYNRGYPGPGEPENNVSGTLTYQAEFTCDFSPPKTDPLCMEMCAGDPFKTPEICLEECTDDPTKCEVDILVPFDVDTTTPLADVVWDRMVAGYMGIFKRIFPLVGDNSPLEKILDIPAESQIEYGSANTIVGPGPNGGGVGGDDFLGNEPVGGDPEKQAIGRGTLYFPHIGSVKEYFLDGIQKALRPLSEKYEGVCTVENSKIKSEYLLDIIAKAARWANVPINVLIATVRTEGCGGGDRTGGICLYTDSMVKQFSAAGAEDPRNCATGGTTLDGKAKGPLQFYHNSANWGTWADAINMATNEGRTTNPCNIADAVYAAAYALSAGYPGCPHPGYNVNQTPKPSEWDNIDKKRTLSYWASGCSYGVCEHEFAEFHYCPFIDLLDSEITSNCDL
;
A
#
# COMPACT_ATOMS: atom_id res chain seq x y z
N MET A 1 -11.49 -24.95 -67.73
CA MET A 1 -11.39 -25.78 -66.49
C MET A 1 -10.03 -25.69 -65.82
N ASN A 2 -8.91 -26.08 -66.43
CA ASN A 2 -7.60 -26.09 -65.74
C ASN A 2 -7.11 -24.73 -65.21
N LYS A 3 -7.50 -23.60 -65.82
CA LYS A 3 -7.20 -22.25 -65.27
C LYS A 3 -8.07 -21.88 -64.06
N LEU A 4 -9.32 -22.35 -64.01
CA LEU A 4 -10.22 -22.12 -62.88
C LEU A 4 -9.82 -22.96 -61.65
N ILE A 5 -9.34 -24.18 -61.89
CA ILE A 5 -8.83 -25.05 -60.81
C ILE A 5 -7.58 -24.45 -60.18
N LYS A 6 -6.66 -23.88 -60.98
CA LYS A 6 -5.45 -23.21 -60.46
C LYS A 6 -5.75 -21.90 -59.72
N LEU A 7 -6.79 -21.16 -60.11
CA LEU A 7 -7.22 -19.97 -59.38
C LEU A 7 -7.89 -20.34 -58.04
N ALA A 8 -8.70 -21.40 -58.03
CA ALA A 8 -9.37 -21.87 -56.82
C ALA A 8 -8.37 -22.43 -55.79
N THR A 9 -7.37 -23.22 -56.21
CA THR A 9 -6.32 -23.69 -55.29
C THR A 9 -5.41 -22.58 -54.82
N GLY A 10 -5.10 -21.58 -55.65
CA GLY A 10 -4.36 -20.39 -55.24
C GLY A 10 -5.13 -19.55 -54.21
N PHE A 11 -6.44 -19.38 -54.40
CA PHE A 11 -7.29 -18.60 -53.48
C PHE A 11 -7.52 -19.32 -52.14
N SER A 12 -7.69 -20.65 -52.15
CA SER A 12 -7.77 -21.44 -50.91
C SER A 12 -6.44 -21.46 -50.14
N PHE A 13 -5.29 -21.53 -50.82
CA PHE A 13 -3.99 -21.46 -50.16
C PHE A 13 -3.73 -20.05 -49.58
N PHE A 14 -4.14 -19.00 -50.29
CA PHE A 14 -4.02 -17.62 -49.81
C PHE A 14 -4.95 -17.32 -48.62
N LEU A 15 -6.17 -17.87 -48.62
CA LEU A 15 -7.10 -17.80 -47.48
C LEU A 15 -6.59 -18.59 -46.26
N PHE A 16 -5.96 -19.75 -46.46
CA PHE A 16 -5.37 -20.53 -45.37
C PHE A 16 -4.16 -19.81 -44.75
N VAL A 17 -3.31 -19.20 -45.59
CA VAL A 17 -2.16 -18.40 -45.13
C VAL A 17 -2.63 -17.13 -44.41
N MET A 18 -3.64 -16.42 -44.93
CA MET A 18 -4.25 -15.27 -44.24
C MET A 18 -4.95 -15.66 -42.94
N ALA A 19 -5.64 -16.80 -42.88
CA ALA A 19 -6.24 -17.29 -41.65
C ALA A 19 -5.19 -17.68 -40.60
N SER A 20 -4.04 -18.22 -41.00
CA SER A 20 -2.92 -18.50 -40.09
C SER A 20 -2.14 -17.26 -39.66
N LEU A 21 -2.16 -16.18 -40.45
CA LEU A 21 -1.51 -14.89 -40.12
C LEU A 21 -2.43 -13.95 -39.32
N LEU A 22 -3.75 -14.17 -39.38
CA LEU A 22 -4.77 -13.41 -38.65
C LEU A 22 -5.32 -14.16 -37.43
N ALA A 23 -4.92 -15.41 -37.20
CA ALA A 23 -5.13 -16.06 -35.92
C ALA A 23 -4.35 -15.25 -34.87
N PRO A 24 -4.99 -14.76 -33.78
CA PRO A 24 -4.25 -14.13 -32.70
C PRO A 24 -3.14 -15.08 -32.27
N ARG A 25 -1.89 -14.59 -32.24
CA ARG A 25 -0.81 -15.32 -31.56
C ARG A 25 -1.24 -15.40 -30.10
N THR A 26 -1.87 -16.51 -29.72
CA THR A 26 -1.96 -16.89 -28.32
C THR A 26 -0.51 -16.98 -27.86
N THR A 27 -0.10 -16.05 -26.99
CA THR A 27 1.10 -16.24 -26.19
C THR A 27 0.97 -17.64 -25.59
N HIS A 28 1.82 -18.56 -26.03
CA HIS A 28 1.81 -19.90 -25.48
C HIS A 28 2.14 -19.72 -24.01
N ALA A 29 1.15 -19.91 -23.13
CA ALA A 29 1.39 -20.05 -21.70
C ALA A 29 2.56 -21.01 -21.55
N GLN A 30 3.56 -20.62 -20.77
CA GLN A 30 4.77 -21.41 -20.58
C GLN A 30 4.32 -22.82 -20.20
N THR A 31 4.62 -23.79 -21.06
CA THR A 31 4.11 -25.14 -20.91
C THR A 31 4.73 -25.73 -19.66
N VAL A 32 3.92 -26.03 -18.65
CA VAL A 32 4.36 -26.74 -17.45
C VAL A 32 5.06 -28.03 -17.90
N PRO A 33 6.30 -28.33 -17.45
CA PRO A 33 7.05 -29.50 -17.89
C PRO A 33 6.53 -30.78 -17.21
N THR A 34 5.28 -31.13 -17.48
CA THR A 34 4.49 -32.17 -16.78
C THR A 34 5.17 -33.54 -16.79
N GLU A 35 5.85 -33.92 -17.88
CA GLU A 35 6.60 -35.19 -17.95
C GLU A 35 7.79 -35.22 -16.98
N CYS A 36 8.55 -34.12 -16.92
CA CYS A 36 9.68 -34.02 -15.99
C CYS A 36 9.17 -34.09 -14.55
N ILE A 37 8.18 -33.26 -14.22
CA ILE A 37 7.61 -33.20 -12.87
C ILE A 37 7.08 -34.58 -12.46
N GLY A 38 6.31 -35.25 -13.33
CA GLY A 38 5.79 -36.58 -13.04
C GLY A 38 6.87 -37.63 -12.82
N ARG A 39 8.00 -37.58 -13.53
CA ARG A 39 9.14 -38.49 -13.33
C ARG A 39 9.82 -38.27 -11.98
N GLU A 40 10.14 -37.02 -11.64
CA GLU A 40 10.85 -36.70 -10.40
C GLU A 40 9.95 -36.97 -9.17
N LEU A 41 8.66 -36.62 -9.24
CA LEU A 41 7.71 -36.93 -8.16
C LEU A 41 7.48 -38.43 -7.96
N ALA A 42 7.43 -39.23 -9.02
CA ALA A 42 7.37 -40.68 -8.88
C ALA A 42 8.59 -41.21 -8.12
N THR A 43 9.78 -40.68 -8.42
CA THR A 43 11.04 -41.05 -7.76
C THR A 43 11.04 -40.63 -6.29
N TYR A 44 10.68 -39.37 -6.00
CA TYR A 44 10.55 -38.82 -4.65
C TYR A 44 9.58 -39.65 -3.80
N MET A 45 8.35 -39.82 -4.27
CA MET A 45 7.28 -40.52 -3.55
C MET A 45 7.65 -41.99 -3.28
N ASN A 46 8.22 -42.68 -4.27
CA ASN A 46 8.66 -44.07 -4.12
C ASN A 46 9.75 -44.22 -3.06
N LYS A 47 10.68 -43.25 -2.96
CA LYS A 47 11.72 -43.24 -1.92
C LYS A 47 11.10 -43.07 -0.52
N VAL A 48 10.13 -42.17 -0.37
CA VAL A 48 9.40 -41.98 0.91
C VAL A 48 8.62 -43.24 1.30
N ILE A 49 7.91 -43.88 0.36
CA ILE A 49 7.21 -45.16 0.59
C ILE A 49 8.18 -46.24 1.09
N GLY A 50 9.33 -46.39 0.41
CA GLY A 50 10.35 -47.36 0.80
C GLY A 50 10.94 -47.10 2.19
N GLY A 51 11.21 -45.84 2.52
CA GLY A 51 11.82 -45.43 3.79
C GLY A 51 10.90 -45.51 5.01
N THR A 52 9.59 -45.55 4.78
CA THR A 52 8.54 -45.53 5.82
C THR A 52 7.81 -46.86 5.97
N SER A 53 8.20 -47.89 5.21
CA SER A 53 7.64 -49.24 5.35
C SER A 53 7.78 -49.75 6.78
N GLY A 54 6.67 -50.16 7.39
CA GLY A 54 6.62 -50.66 8.77
C GLY A 54 6.29 -49.62 9.86
N LEU A 55 6.19 -48.33 9.51
CA LEU A 55 5.69 -47.31 10.46
C LEU A 55 4.18 -47.49 10.68
N GLN A 56 3.79 -47.93 11.88
CA GLN A 56 2.42 -48.34 12.18
C GLN A 56 1.43 -47.18 12.26
N ASN A 57 1.92 -45.99 12.66
CA ASN A 57 1.10 -44.81 12.87
C ASN A 57 1.09 -43.86 11.66
N ILE A 58 1.86 -44.13 10.60
CA ILE A 58 1.93 -43.25 9.43
C ILE A 58 1.04 -43.81 8.31
N ARG A 59 0.15 -42.99 7.78
CA ARG A 59 -0.68 -43.27 6.61
C ARG A 59 -0.30 -42.30 5.49
N LEU A 60 0.49 -42.77 4.53
CA LEU A 60 0.88 -41.92 3.40
C LEU A 60 -0.29 -41.72 2.43
N LEU A 61 -0.52 -40.47 2.04
CA LEU A 61 -1.36 -40.08 0.91
C LEU A 61 -0.46 -39.70 -0.27
N SER A 62 -1.03 -39.63 -1.48
CA SER A 62 -0.32 -39.12 -2.66
C SER A 62 0.12 -37.66 -2.46
N PRO A 63 0.97 -37.10 -3.35
CA PRO A 63 0.95 -35.66 -3.59
C PRO A 63 -0.49 -35.18 -3.76
N VAL A 64 -0.76 -33.94 -3.38
CA VAL A 64 -2.11 -33.38 -3.51
C VAL A 64 -2.23 -32.85 -4.94
N PHE A 65 -3.11 -33.42 -5.73
CA PHE A 65 -3.34 -32.93 -7.10
C PHE A 65 -4.43 -31.87 -7.08
N ASN A 66 -4.18 -30.70 -7.67
CA ASN A 66 -5.23 -29.73 -7.92
C ASN A 66 -6.12 -30.23 -9.08
N ILE A 67 -7.28 -30.77 -8.73
CA ILE A 67 -8.18 -31.48 -9.64
C ILE A 67 -8.78 -30.55 -10.71
N THR A 68 -8.76 -29.23 -10.48
CA THR A 68 -9.23 -28.24 -11.46
C THR A 68 -8.15 -27.86 -12.48
N ASN A 69 -6.88 -28.25 -12.26
CA ASN A 69 -5.77 -27.95 -13.15
C ASN A 69 -5.49 -29.13 -14.11
N PRO A 70 -5.61 -28.95 -15.44
CA PRO A 70 -5.33 -30.03 -16.40
C PRO A 70 -3.88 -30.52 -16.39
N ALA A 71 -2.90 -29.69 -16.00
CA ALA A 71 -1.50 -30.10 -15.90
C ALA A 71 -1.30 -31.20 -14.85
N GLU A 72 -2.10 -31.20 -13.78
CA GLU A 72 -2.04 -32.20 -12.71
C GLU A 72 -2.48 -33.59 -13.20
N VAL A 73 -3.40 -33.63 -14.16
CA VAL A 73 -3.82 -34.89 -14.81
C VAL A 73 -2.65 -35.51 -15.58
N GLU A 74 -1.92 -34.69 -16.33
CA GLU A 74 -0.75 -35.15 -17.07
C GLU A 74 0.37 -35.59 -16.12
N ILE A 75 0.65 -34.81 -15.07
CA ILE A 75 1.65 -35.15 -14.06
C ILE A 75 1.32 -36.50 -13.41
N PHE A 76 0.07 -36.73 -13.02
CA PHE A 76 -0.38 -38.03 -12.47
C PHE A 76 -0.14 -39.18 -13.46
N ASP A 77 -0.54 -39.00 -14.72
CA ASP A 77 -0.39 -40.02 -15.75
C ASP A 77 1.09 -40.34 -16.00
N TYR A 78 1.95 -39.32 -16.00
CA TYR A 78 3.41 -39.50 -16.08
C TYR A 78 3.98 -40.17 -14.84
N MET A 79 3.54 -39.81 -13.63
CA MET A 79 3.94 -40.52 -12.42
C MET A 79 3.65 -42.02 -12.53
N ASN A 80 2.45 -42.37 -13.00
CA ASN A 80 2.07 -43.76 -13.22
C ASN A 80 2.92 -44.44 -14.32
N GLN A 81 3.17 -43.74 -15.43
CA GLN A 81 4.07 -44.21 -16.49
C GLN A 81 5.50 -44.47 -15.99
N TRP A 82 6.00 -43.65 -15.05
CA TRP A 82 7.32 -43.75 -14.44
C TRP A 82 7.35 -44.65 -13.20
N GLY A 83 6.31 -45.44 -12.97
CA GLY A 83 6.31 -46.50 -11.95
C GLY A 83 6.05 -46.00 -10.53
N ALA A 84 5.31 -44.90 -10.36
CA ALA A 84 4.80 -44.46 -9.07
C ALA A 84 4.03 -45.59 -8.36
N GLN A 85 4.40 -45.87 -7.12
CA GLN A 85 3.85 -46.97 -6.32
C GLN A 85 2.54 -46.58 -5.62
N PHE A 86 1.59 -45.97 -6.34
CA PHE A 86 0.30 -45.53 -5.79
C PHE A 86 -0.43 -46.65 -5.03
N GLY A 87 -0.27 -47.92 -5.47
CA GLY A 87 -0.82 -49.09 -4.79
C GLY A 87 -0.36 -49.31 -3.34
N GLN A 88 0.78 -48.74 -2.93
CA GLN A 88 1.34 -48.83 -1.58
C GLN A 88 0.93 -47.68 -0.65
N LEU A 89 0.34 -46.61 -1.18
CA LEU A 89 -0.21 -45.52 -0.37
C LEU A 89 -1.45 -45.97 0.40
N TYR A 90 -1.82 -45.26 1.46
CA TYR A 90 -3.11 -45.45 2.11
C TYR A 90 -4.25 -44.95 1.23
N GLY A 91 -4.10 -43.76 0.64
CA GLY A 91 -5.13 -43.09 -0.16
C GLY A 91 -4.57 -42.02 -1.07
N TYR A 92 -5.47 -41.32 -1.77
CA TYR A 92 -5.14 -40.17 -2.62
C TYR A 92 -5.52 -38.87 -1.93
N ALA A 93 -4.78 -37.81 -2.23
CA ALA A 93 -5.09 -36.45 -1.81
C ALA A 93 -5.35 -35.56 -3.04
N GLY A 94 -6.23 -34.57 -2.89
CA GLY A 94 -6.48 -33.58 -3.93
C GLY A 94 -7.07 -32.29 -3.40
N ASN A 95 -6.97 -31.25 -4.21
CA ASN A 95 -7.65 -29.98 -4.00
C ASN A 95 -8.70 -29.80 -5.09
N THR A 96 -9.84 -29.21 -4.77
CA THR A 96 -10.85 -28.91 -5.77
C THR A 96 -11.75 -27.76 -5.34
N TYR A 97 -12.11 -26.93 -6.31
CA TYR A 97 -12.79 -25.66 -6.09
C TYR A 97 -13.93 -25.49 -7.08
N SER A 98 -15.01 -24.81 -6.65
CA SER A 98 -16.18 -24.57 -7.50
C SER A 98 -16.03 -23.33 -8.39
N HIS A 99 -15.17 -22.38 -7.97
CA HIS A 99 -14.80 -21.20 -8.73
C HIS A 99 -13.30 -21.22 -9.02
N VAL A 100 -12.93 -21.14 -10.30
CA VAL A 100 -11.54 -20.97 -10.74
C VAL A 100 -11.48 -19.69 -11.55
N PRO A 101 -10.63 -18.71 -11.18
CA PRO A 101 -10.52 -17.45 -11.91
C PRO A 101 -10.30 -17.69 -13.41
N GLY A 102 -11.19 -17.13 -14.24
CA GLY A 102 -11.13 -17.25 -15.71
C GLY A 102 -11.74 -18.53 -16.31
N ALA A 103 -12.28 -19.44 -15.49
CA ALA A 103 -13.07 -20.59 -15.93
C ALA A 103 -14.57 -20.37 -15.63
N PRO A 104 -15.50 -21.03 -16.36
CA PRO A 104 -16.90 -21.07 -15.95
C PRO A 104 -17.02 -21.75 -14.59
N ASP A 105 -18.00 -21.33 -13.78
CA ASP A 105 -18.32 -21.98 -12.51
C ASP A 105 -18.70 -23.44 -12.75
N VAL A 106 -17.85 -24.34 -12.26
CA VAL A 106 -18.00 -25.79 -12.38
C VAL A 106 -17.87 -26.34 -10.97
N ARG A 107 -18.91 -27.04 -10.51
CA ARG A 107 -18.95 -27.61 -9.15
C ARG A 107 -17.70 -28.46 -8.90
N ALA A 108 -17.11 -28.36 -7.73
CA ALA A 108 -15.88 -29.09 -7.36
C ALA A 108 -15.93 -30.59 -7.72
N MET A 109 -17.05 -31.26 -7.43
CA MET A 109 -17.21 -32.69 -7.74
C MET A 109 -17.29 -33.02 -9.24
N GLU A 110 -17.72 -32.08 -10.07
CA GLU A 110 -17.73 -32.28 -11.52
C GLU A 110 -16.30 -32.38 -12.05
N TRP A 111 -15.38 -31.52 -11.58
CA TRP A 111 -13.95 -31.65 -11.89
C TRP A 111 -13.40 -33.01 -11.47
N TYR A 112 -13.73 -33.48 -10.27
CA TYR A 112 -13.31 -34.80 -9.81
C TYR A 112 -13.78 -35.94 -10.72
N TYR A 113 -15.05 -35.95 -11.11
CA TYR A 113 -15.58 -36.99 -12.00
C TYR A 113 -14.95 -36.96 -13.39
N GLN A 114 -14.72 -35.77 -13.94
CA GLN A 114 -14.12 -35.60 -15.26
C GLN A 114 -12.65 -36.04 -15.27
N ASN A 115 -11.88 -35.66 -14.25
CA ASN A 115 -10.43 -35.73 -14.29
C ASN A 115 -9.85 -36.90 -13.49
N PHE A 116 -10.38 -37.21 -12.30
CA PHE A 116 -9.68 -38.07 -11.33
C PHE A 116 -10.45 -39.28 -10.81
N ALA A 117 -11.78 -39.36 -10.94
CA ALA A 117 -12.55 -40.49 -10.40
C ALA A 117 -12.10 -41.86 -10.92
N GLY A 118 -11.68 -41.95 -12.19
CA GLY A 118 -11.11 -43.18 -12.75
C GLY A 118 -9.67 -43.47 -12.28
N ARG A 119 -8.90 -42.41 -11.97
CA ARG A 119 -7.49 -42.47 -11.55
C ARG A 119 -7.36 -42.82 -10.08
N PHE A 120 -8.24 -42.30 -9.23
CA PHE A 120 -8.26 -42.52 -7.78
C PHE A 120 -9.04 -43.77 -7.37
N SER A 121 -9.06 -44.80 -8.22
CA SER A 121 -9.87 -46.00 -7.95
C SER A 121 -9.23 -46.91 -6.89
N GLY A 122 -10.09 -47.56 -6.08
CA GLY A 122 -9.71 -48.64 -5.18
C GLY A 122 -9.07 -48.22 -3.85
N LYS A 123 -8.94 -46.93 -3.55
CA LYS A 123 -8.42 -46.41 -2.27
C LYS A 123 -9.24 -45.20 -1.78
N PRO A 124 -9.19 -44.87 -0.47
CA PRO A 124 -9.80 -43.66 0.05
C PRO A 124 -9.22 -42.39 -0.59
N VAL A 125 -10.06 -41.37 -0.75
CA VAL A 125 -9.69 -40.04 -1.22
C VAL A 125 -9.94 -39.02 -0.11
N VAL A 126 -8.99 -38.12 0.10
CA VAL A 126 -9.09 -37.00 1.04
C VAL A 126 -8.91 -35.70 0.27
N PHE A 127 -9.90 -34.80 0.31
CA PHE A 127 -9.71 -33.45 -0.17
C PHE A 127 -9.10 -32.60 0.93
N THR A 128 -7.90 -32.08 0.70
CA THR A 128 -7.16 -31.23 1.64
C THR A 128 -7.54 -29.77 1.53
N GLU A 129 -8.03 -29.35 0.37
CA GLU A 129 -8.68 -28.08 0.15
C GLU A 129 -9.95 -28.30 -0.68
N TYR A 130 -11.07 -27.80 -0.17
CA TYR A 130 -12.39 -28.00 -0.74
C TYR A 130 -13.25 -26.75 -0.55
N GLY A 131 -14.04 -26.38 -1.54
CA GLY A 131 -15.08 -25.35 -1.37
C GLY A 131 -15.21 -24.38 -2.54
N ASP A 132 -16.12 -23.44 -2.34
CA ASP A 132 -16.36 -22.33 -3.26
C ASP A 132 -15.67 -21.08 -2.72
N PHE A 133 -14.95 -20.38 -3.59
CA PHE A 133 -14.05 -19.28 -3.25
C PHE A 133 -14.66 -17.89 -3.47
N ASN A 134 -15.94 -17.85 -3.81
CA ASN A 134 -16.64 -16.61 -4.09
C ASN A 134 -17.32 -15.98 -2.87
N LEU A 135 -16.69 -15.98 -1.68
CA LEU A 135 -17.24 -15.28 -0.50
C LEU A 135 -16.78 -13.81 -0.41
N SER A 136 -15.94 -13.33 -1.33
CA SER A 136 -15.41 -11.96 -1.31
C SER A 136 -16.54 -10.93 -1.28
N GLY A 137 -16.54 -10.05 -0.28
CA GLY A 137 -17.56 -9.00 -0.12
C GLY A 137 -18.77 -9.37 0.76
N THR A 138 -18.82 -10.57 1.33
CA THR A 138 -19.82 -10.99 2.34
C THR A 138 -19.14 -11.32 3.66
N THR A 139 -19.76 -11.01 4.79
CA THR A 139 -19.28 -11.50 6.10
C THR A 139 -20.02 -12.78 6.48
N PRO A 140 -19.39 -13.70 7.24
CA PRO A 140 -20.09 -14.88 7.75
C PRO A 140 -21.37 -14.50 8.49
N ASP A 141 -22.46 -15.23 8.24
CA ASP A 141 -23.79 -14.97 8.81
C ASP A 141 -24.38 -13.58 8.50
N ASP A 142 -23.94 -12.87 7.45
CA ASP A 142 -24.49 -11.55 7.09
C ASP A 142 -25.98 -11.58 6.70
N GLY A 143 -26.53 -12.77 6.49
CA GLY A 143 -27.93 -13.00 6.16
C GLY A 143 -28.31 -12.62 4.73
N SER A 144 -27.34 -12.20 3.90
CA SER A 144 -27.59 -11.82 2.51
C SER A 144 -28.11 -13.00 1.69
N PRO A 145 -29.03 -12.77 0.73
CA PRO A 145 -29.49 -13.81 -0.18
C PRO A 145 -28.35 -14.52 -0.91
N GLU A 146 -27.34 -13.75 -1.35
CA GLU A 146 -26.15 -14.24 -2.04
C GLU A 146 -25.36 -15.24 -1.16
N ARG A 147 -25.13 -14.88 0.12
CA ARG A 147 -24.49 -15.78 1.09
C ARG A 147 -25.30 -17.06 1.32
N GLN A 148 -26.62 -16.96 1.40
CA GLN A 148 -27.49 -18.12 1.61
C GLN A 148 -27.49 -19.08 0.41
N GLU A 149 -27.49 -18.54 -0.82
CA GLU A 149 -27.38 -19.32 -2.05
C GLU A 149 -26.04 -20.06 -2.11
N LEU A 150 -24.95 -19.38 -1.74
CA LEU A 150 -23.61 -19.95 -1.70
C LEU A 150 -23.47 -21.07 -0.66
N VAL A 151 -23.93 -20.84 0.58
CA VAL A 151 -23.98 -21.89 1.62
C VAL A 151 -24.82 -23.09 1.15
N THR A 152 -25.90 -22.86 0.41
CA THR A 152 -26.73 -23.93 -0.17
C THR A 152 -25.98 -24.70 -1.26
N SER A 153 -25.26 -24.01 -2.14
CA SER A 153 -24.38 -24.61 -3.16
C SER A 153 -23.32 -25.50 -2.51
N MET A 154 -22.59 -24.97 -1.52
CA MET A 154 -21.57 -25.70 -0.77
C MET A 154 -22.15 -26.93 -0.05
N THR A 155 -23.37 -26.84 0.47
CA THR A 155 -24.08 -27.97 1.08
C THR A 155 -24.32 -29.09 0.06
N ASN A 156 -24.77 -28.74 -1.15
CA ASN A 156 -25.01 -29.72 -2.22
C ASN A 156 -23.70 -30.36 -2.69
N ASP A 157 -22.63 -29.57 -2.83
CA ASP A 157 -21.30 -30.06 -3.18
C ASP A 157 -20.76 -31.02 -2.12
N PHE A 158 -20.89 -30.68 -0.83
CA PHE A 158 -20.51 -31.58 0.25
C PHE A 158 -21.26 -32.92 0.19
N ASN A 159 -22.57 -32.87 -0.04
CA ASN A 159 -23.40 -34.08 -0.14
C ASN A 159 -22.94 -34.99 -1.29
N ASP A 160 -22.61 -34.41 -2.44
CA ASP A 160 -22.13 -35.17 -3.61
C ASP A 160 -20.75 -35.79 -3.34
N ALA A 161 -19.83 -35.06 -2.71
CA ALA A 161 -18.52 -35.59 -2.30
C ALA A 161 -18.66 -36.72 -1.28
N ALA A 162 -19.52 -36.54 -0.27
CA ALA A 162 -19.80 -37.56 0.73
C ALA A 162 -20.39 -38.83 0.09
N ALA A 163 -21.29 -38.69 -0.88
CA ALA A 163 -21.87 -39.82 -1.61
C ALA A 163 -20.86 -40.54 -2.53
N ALA A 164 -19.86 -39.81 -3.06
CA ALA A 164 -18.82 -40.33 -3.95
C ALA A 164 -17.77 -41.22 -3.25
N GLY A 165 -17.86 -41.39 -1.93
CA GLY A 165 -16.92 -42.20 -1.15
C GLY A 165 -15.63 -41.47 -0.74
N ILE A 166 -15.57 -40.15 -0.92
CA ILE A 166 -14.52 -39.30 -0.33
C ILE A 166 -14.62 -39.44 1.19
N VAL A 167 -13.48 -39.63 1.89
CA VAL A 167 -13.48 -39.94 3.32
C VAL A 167 -13.15 -38.74 4.21
N GLY A 168 -12.47 -37.73 3.67
CA GLY A 168 -12.18 -36.45 4.32
C GLY A 168 -12.39 -35.30 3.34
N ILE A 169 -13.23 -34.34 3.69
CA ILE A 169 -13.63 -33.19 2.88
C ILE A 169 -13.33 -31.95 3.72
N ASN A 170 -12.17 -31.33 3.47
CA ASN A 170 -11.64 -30.27 4.32
C ASN A 170 -11.80 -28.90 3.66
N TYR A 171 -12.62 -28.03 4.27
CA TYR A 171 -12.80 -26.68 3.75
C TYR A 171 -11.57 -25.82 4.05
N PHE A 172 -11.03 -25.16 3.01
CA PHE A 172 -9.85 -24.31 3.12
C PHE A 172 -10.14 -23.04 3.90
N ASN A 173 -9.33 -22.74 4.91
CA ASN A 173 -9.43 -21.58 5.80
C ASN A 173 -10.84 -21.25 6.35
N ALA A 174 -11.70 -22.27 6.53
CA ALA A 174 -13.08 -22.08 6.98
C ALA A 174 -13.20 -21.38 8.35
N PHE A 175 -12.15 -21.43 9.16
CA PHE A 175 -12.10 -20.83 10.49
C PHE A 175 -11.38 -19.49 10.55
N ASN A 176 -10.96 -18.95 9.39
CA ASN A 176 -10.20 -17.71 9.25
C ASN A 176 -8.95 -17.67 10.15
N LEU A 177 -8.17 -18.76 10.13
CA LEU A 177 -6.89 -18.80 10.87
C LEU A 177 -5.77 -18.13 10.06
N ASN A 178 -5.95 -18.00 8.76
CA ASN A 178 -5.13 -17.17 7.89
C ASN A 178 -5.95 -15.97 7.37
N PRO A 179 -5.75 -14.75 7.88
CA PRO A 179 -6.54 -13.58 7.50
C PRO A 179 -6.34 -13.12 6.06
N GLU A 180 -5.27 -13.55 5.37
CA GLU A 180 -5.06 -13.26 3.94
C GLU A 180 -6.12 -13.95 3.06
N PHE A 181 -6.77 -14.98 3.61
CA PHE A 181 -7.80 -15.76 2.92
C PHE A 181 -9.14 -15.67 3.65
N ASP A 182 -9.46 -14.53 4.25
CA ASP A 182 -10.70 -14.29 5.00
C ASP A 182 -11.98 -14.49 4.16
N PHE A 183 -11.87 -14.36 2.84
CA PHE A 183 -12.88 -14.73 1.84
C PHE A 183 -13.14 -16.25 1.73
N HIS A 184 -12.61 -17.07 2.64
CA HIS A 184 -13.02 -18.47 2.84
C HIS A 184 -13.69 -18.72 4.20
N ALA A 185 -13.79 -17.68 5.04
CA ALA A 185 -14.31 -17.80 6.38
C ALA A 185 -15.78 -18.24 6.37
N LEU A 186 -16.09 -19.23 7.21
CA LEU A 186 -17.44 -19.69 7.52
C LEU A 186 -17.70 -19.47 9.00
N SER A 187 -18.93 -19.15 9.35
CA SER A 187 -19.35 -19.24 10.74
C SER A 187 -19.41 -20.71 11.16
N ASP A 188 -19.34 -20.98 12.47
CA ASP A 188 -19.56 -22.33 12.98
C ASP A 188 -20.95 -22.86 12.57
N SER A 189 -21.94 -21.96 12.44
CA SER A 189 -23.31 -22.32 12.07
C SER A 189 -23.43 -22.71 10.58
N GLU A 190 -22.80 -21.95 9.69
CA GLU A 190 -22.71 -22.23 8.26
C GLU A 190 -21.94 -23.52 8.00
N PHE A 191 -20.78 -23.67 8.64
CA PHE A 191 -19.96 -24.88 8.52
C PHE A 191 -20.73 -26.12 9.00
N ILE A 192 -21.45 -26.03 10.13
CA ILE A 192 -22.32 -27.11 10.61
C ILE A 192 -23.41 -27.44 9.58
N LYS A 193 -24.07 -26.42 9.02
CA LYS A 193 -25.15 -26.57 8.05
C LYS A 193 -24.68 -27.29 6.78
N ILE A 194 -23.55 -26.85 6.22
CA ILE A 194 -22.94 -27.42 5.00
C ILE A 194 -22.62 -28.90 5.18
N THR A 195 -22.10 -29.26 6.36
CA THR A 195 -21.53 -30.58 6.62
C THR A 195 -22.46 -31.55 7.35
N MET A 196 -23.75 -31.20 7.47
CA MET A 196 -24.70 -31.90 8.34
C MET A 196 -25.02 -33.32 7.87
N SER A 197 -24.93 -33.60 6.57
CA SER A 197 -25.30 -34.90 5.99
C SER A 197 -24.36 -36.04 6.39
N ASP A 198 -23.07 -35.75 6.58
CA ASP A 198 -22.06 -36.71 7.01
C ASP A 198 -20.91 -36.01 7.79
N PRO A 199 -21.14 -35.65 9.07
CA PRO A 199 -20.15 -34.93 9.86
C PRO A 199 -18.86 -35.73 10.09
N ALA A 200 -18.87 -37.05 9.89
CA ALA A 200 -17.68 -37.90 10.02
C ALA A 200 -16.69 -37.73 8.86
N LYS A 201 -17.13 -37.16 7.74
CA LYS A 201 -16.29 -36.86 6.57
C LYS A 201 -15.82 -35.42 6.51
N ALA A 202 -16.42 -34.52 7.28
CA ALA A 202 -16.10 -33.11 7.24
C ALA A 202 -14.86 -32.74 8.05
N GLY A 203 -14.18 -31.69 7.59
CA GLY A 203 -13.05 -31.09 8.27
C GLY A 203 -12.70 -29.69 7.80
N VAL A 204 -11.60 -29.17 8.35
CA VAL A 204 -11.07 -27.84 8.05
C VAL A 204 -9.58 -27.93 7.77
N ASN A 205 -9.13 -27.23 6.75
CA ASN A 205 -7.73 -26.91 6.55
C ASN A 205 -7.44 -25.52 7.12
N SER A 206 -6.46 -25.43 8.01
CA SER A 206 -6.16 -24.20 8.72
C SER A 206 -5.52 -23.11 7.87
N ALA A 207 -4.94 -23.46 6.71
CA ALA A 207 -4.10 -22.57 5.90
C ALA A 207 -2.91 -21.97 6.68
N VAL A 208 -2.52 -22.56 7.81
CA VAL A 208 -1.39 -22.15 8.64
C VAL A 208 -0.57 -23.35 9.10
N PHE A 209 0.66 -23.07 9.55
CA PHE A 209 1.54 -24.08 10.15
C PHE A 209 0.94 -24.68 11.42
N VAL A 210 1.40 -25.87 11.80
CA VAL A 210 0.93 -26.64 12.97
C VAL A 210 0.79 -25.78 14.24
N GLN A 211 -0.42 -25.76 14.80
CA GLN A 211 -0.80 -24.92 15.96
C GLN A 211 -0.77 -25.68 17.29
N GLY A 212 -0.24 -26.89 17.32
CA GLY A 212 -0.10 -27.68 18.54
C GLY A 212 -1.41 -28.22 19.10
N GLY A 213 -2.50 -28.27 18.32
CA GLY A 213 -3.75 -28.93 18.71
C GLY A 213 -5.03 -28.09 18.77
N SER A 214 -4.91 -26.77 18.66
CA SER A 214 -6.05 -25.85 18.77
C SER A 214 -7.11 -26.11 17.68
N LEU A 215 -6.66 -26.34 16.43
CA LEU A 215 -7.53 -26.67 15.31
C LEU A 215 -8.30 -27.97 15.55
N GLN A 216 -7.61 -29.05 15.93
CA GLN A 216 -8.22 -30.36 16.16
C GLN A 216 -9.28 -30.29 17.25
N THR A 217 -9.03 -29.47 18.28
CA THR A 217 -9.97 -29.22 19.38
C THR A 217 -11.24 -28.55 18.86
N ARG A 218 -11.12 -27.48 18.06
CA ARG A 218 -12.27 -26.77 17.49
C ARG A 218 -13.07 -27.66 16.52
N VAL A 219 -12.39 -28.40 15.64
CA VAL A 219 -13.02 -29.37 14.73
C VAL A 219 -13.82 -30.42 15.52
N ALA A 220 -13.25 -30.95 16.60
CA ALA A 220 -13.92 -31.94 17.45
C ALA A 220 -15.13 -31.35 18.20
N GLN A 221 -15.04 -30.12 18.68
CA GLN A 221 -16.15 -29.41 19.34
C GLN A 221 -17.37 -29.24 18.42
N LEU A 222 -17.15 -29.08 17.11
CA LEU A 222 -18.21 -29.06 16.10
C LEU A 222 -18.63 -30.46 15.63
N ALA A 223 -18.21 -31.51 16.32
CA ALA A 223 -18.46 -32.92 15.99
C ALA A 223 -17.99 -33.32 14.57
N ARG A 224 -16.95 -32.67 14.05
CA ARG A 224 -16.29 -33.01 12.79
C ARG A 224 -15.02 -33.81 13.03
N ARG A 225 -14.46 -34.41 11.99
CA ARG A 225 -13.44 -35.46 12.14
C ARG A 225 -12.17 -35.25 11.33
N TRP A 226 -12.01 -34.20 10.56
CA TRP A 226 -10.80 -33.99 9.77
C TRP A 226 -10.20 -32.61 10.01
N ALA A 227 -8.87 -32.57 10.12
CA ALA A 227 -8.11 -31.35 10.33
C ALA A 227 -6.83 -31.43 9.48
N VAL A 228 -6.57 -30.40 8.69
CA VAL A 228 -5.34 -30.29 7.87
C VAL A 228 -4.50 -29.13 8.40
N GLU A 229 -3.22 -29.39 8.62
CA GLU A 229 -2.22 -28.38 9.01
C GLU A 229 -0.94 -28.56 8.18
N ILE A 230 -0.10 -27.52 8.17
CA ILE A 230 1.13 -27.46 7.37
C ILE A 230 2.35 -27.67 8.27
N VAL A 231 3.32 -28.44 7.79
CA VAL A 231 4.64 -28.62 8.40
C VAL A 231 5.68 -28.19 7.38
N GLN A 232 6.59 -27.29 7.76
CA GLN A 232 7.64 -26.75 6.88
C GLN A 232 9.00 -27.40 7.11
N SER A 233 9.28 -27.83 8.35
CA SER A 233 10.60 -28.36 8.71
C SER A 233 10.56 -29.57 9.64
N ARG A 234 11.67 -30.30 9.67
CA ARG A 234 11.84 -31.44 10.60
C ARG A 234 11.78 -31.02 12.07
N ASN A 235 12.15 -29.77 12.37
CA ASN A 235 12.18 -29.25 13.75
C ASN A 235 10.78 -29.12 14.37
N GLU A 236 9.72 -29.20 13.56
CA GLU A 236 8.33 -29.10 14.02
C GLU A 236 7.72 -30.42 14.48
N VAL A 237 8.49 -31.50 14.55
CA VAL A 237 7.98 -32.84 14.90
C VAL A 237 7.21 -32.88 16.22
N ASP A 238 7.62 -32.08 17.22
CA ASP A 238 6.93 -32.00 18.50
C ASP A 238 5.59 -31.26 18.40
N ARG A 239 5.52 -30.17 17.62
CA ARG A 239 4.26 -29.46 17.36
C ARG A 239 3.30 -30.29 16.53
N ALA A 240 3.80 -31.01 15.53
CA ALA A 240 3.02 -31.94 14.74
C ALA A 240 2.49 -33.09 15.61
N ALA A 241 3.33 -33.68 16.48
CA ALA A 241 2.89 -34.71 17.41
C ALA A 241 1.86 -34.20 18.42
N ALA A 242 2.01 -32.98 18.93
CA ALA A 242 1.04 -32.34 19.81
C ALA A 242 -0.31 -32.18 19.10
N SER A 243 -0.32 -31.70 17.86
CA SER A 243 -1.53 -31.54 17.05
C SER A 243 -2.21 -32.87 16.75
N VAL A 244 -1.41 -33.91 16.44
CA VAL A 244 -1.89 -35.28 16.31
C VAL A 244 -2.37 -35.82 17.66
N ASN A 245 -1.89 -35.41 18.82
CA ASN A 245 -2.34 -35.99 20.11
C ASN A 245 -3.39 -35.15 20.84
N ALA A 246 -3.75 -33.97 20.33
CA ALA A 246 -4.54 -32.93 21.01
C ALA A 246 -5.98 -33.31 21.41
N TYR A 247 -6.49 -34.47 20.97
CA TYR A 247 -7.84 -34.92 21.33
C TYR A 247 -7.86 -36.39 21.79
N PRO A 248 -8.14 -36.66 23.08
CA PRO A 248 -7.97 -37.99 23.68
C PRO A 248 -9.03 -39.01 23.23
N ASP A 249 -10.17 -38.58 22.70
CA ASP A 249 -11.27 -39.48 22.30
C ASP A 249 -11.13 -40.02 20.86
N PHE A 250 -10.00 -39.75 20.20
CA PHE A 250 -9.65 -40.28 18.86
C PHE A 250 -10.64 -39.94 17.73
N THR A 251 -11.48 -38.92 17.89
CA THR A 251 -12.53 -38.61 16.92
C THR A 251 -12.02 -37.85 15.69
N THR A 252 -10.91 -37.11 15.80
CA THR A 252 -10.34 -36.29 14.72
C THR A 252 -9.13 -36.94 14.06
N ASN A 253 -9.17 -37.13 12.74
CA ASN A 253 -8.05 -37.48 11.86
C ASN A 253 -7.26 -36.23 11.48
N THR A 254 -5.95 -36.24 11.71
CA THR A 254 -5.05 -35.16 11.30
C THR A 254 -4.35 -35.52 10.00
N VAL A 255 -4.37 -34.59 9.03
CA VAL A 255 -3.58 -34.63 7.81
C VAL A 255 -2.48 -33.59 7.92
N LEU A 256 -1.23 -34.00 7.70
CA LEU A 256 -0.08 -33.11 7.62
C LEU A 256 0.28 -32.89 6.15
N ARG A 257 0.08 -31.65 5.69
CA ARG A 257 0.62 -31.14 4.43
C ARG A 257 2.07 -30.68 4.65
N LEU A 258 2.88 -30.80 3.60
CA LEU A 258 4.28 -30.39 3.63
C LEU A 258 4.44 -29.08 2.87
N CYS A 259 5.04 -28.10 3.53
CA CYS A 259 5.50 -26.83 2.94
C CYS A 259 4.41 -25.99 2.27
N VAL A 260 4.83 -24.79 1.81
CA VAL A 260 4.03 -23.84 1.04
C VAL A 260 4.97 -23.23 -0.02
N GLY A 261 4.54 -23.22 -1.28
CA GLY A 261 5.39 -22.70 -2.38
C GLY A 261 6.57 -23.62 -2.71
N ASP A 262 7.63 -23.06 -3.31
CA ASP A 262 8.78 -23.82 -3.86
C ASP A 262 9.96 -24.01 -2.89
N SER A 263 9.87 -23.48 -1.68
CA SER A 263 10.89 -23.62 -0.63
C SER A 263 10.44 -24.63 0.41
N CYS A 264 11.24 -25.68 0.63
CA CYS A 264 10.84 -26.76 1.54
C CYS A 264 12.03 -27.54 2.12
N ASP A 265 12.12 -27.66 3.45
CA ASP A 265 13.15 -28.52 4.08
C ASP A 265 12.98 -30.00 3.70
N PHE A 266 11.80 -30.39 3.22
CA PHE A 266 11.48 -31.75 2.78
C PHE A 266 11.78 -32.01 1.30
N GLU A 267 12.42 -31.08 0.58
CA GLU A 267 12.95 -31.28 -0.78
C GLU A 267 13.78 -32.56 -0.89
N ASN A 268 14.60 -32.83 0.13
CA ASN A 268 15.28 -34.10 0.25
C ASN A 268 14.35 -35.14 0.91
N PRO A 269 13.93 -36.21 0.21
CA PRO A 269 13.04 -37.22 0.76
C PRO A 269 13.60 -37.93 2.00
N ASP A 270 14.93 -37.96 2.20
CA ASP A 270 15.53 -38.53 3.42
C ASP A 270 15.22 -37.70 4.68
N VAL A 271 15.09 -36.37 4.53
CA VAL A 271 14.71 -35.48 5.63
C VAL A 271 13.27 -35.78 6.05
N LEU A 272 12.36 -35.93 5.08
CA LEU A 272 10.97 -36.32 5.34
C LEU A 272 10.89 -37.70 5.98
N ILE A 273 11.64 -38.69 5.49
CA ILE A 273 11.70 -40.03 6.10
C ILE A 273 12.17 -39.96 7.56
N GLY A 274 13.18 -39.13 7.86
CA GLY A 274 13.64 -38.87 9.22
C GLY A 274 12.54 -38.29 10.11
N PHE A 275 11.87 -37.23 9.65
CA PHE A 275 10.73 -36.62 10.33
C PHE A 275 9.61 -37.64 10.61
N LEU A 276 9.25 -38.47 9.63
CA LEU A 276 8.17 -39.46 9.77
C LEU A 276 8.49 -40.57 10.77
N ARG A 277 9.77 -40.96 10.90
CA ARG A 277 10.21 -41.93 11.92
C ARG A 277 10.10 -41.33 13.32
N ASP A 278 10.56 -40.09 13.47
CA ASP A 278 10.50 -39.36 14.74
C ASP A 278 9.03 -39.13 15.16
N LEU A 279 8.18 -38.71 14.21
CA LEU A 279 6.75 -38.53 14.42
C LEU A 279 6.06 -39.84 14.82
N ASN A 280 6.33 -40.94 14.13
CA ASN A 280 5.75 -42.25 14.44
C ASN A 280 6.01 -42.70 15.89
N GLY A 281 7.18 -42.35 16.45
CA GLY A 281 7.53 -42.63 17.84
C GLY A 281 6.85 -41.73 18.87
N LYS A 282 6.34 -40.55 18.45
CA LYS A 282 5.71 -39.54 19.32
C LYS A 282 4.18 -39.56 19.26
N VAL A 283 3.59 -40.16 18.23
CA VAL A 283 2.13 -40.30 18.09
C VAL A 283 1.68 -41.69 18.50
N ASN A 284 0.51 -41.79 19.15
CA ASN A 284 -0.08 -43.06 19.60
C ASN A 284 -1.25 -43.53 18.71
N ARG A 285 -1.45 -42.86 17.58
CA ARG A 285 -2.56 -43.09 16.65
C ARG A 285 -2.18 -42.78 15.21
N PRO A 286 -2.95 -43.27 14.22
CA PRO A 286 -2.70 -42.95 12.83
C PRO A 286 -2.74 -41.45 12.53
N VAL A 287 -1.74 -40.97 11.80
CA VAL A 287 -1.68 -39.65 11.17
C VAL A 287 -1.55 -39.82 9.66
N TYR A 288 -2.22 -38.97 8.90
CA TYR A 288 -2.16 -38.96 7.45
C TYR A 288 -1.13 -37.93 7.01
N VAL A 289 -0.23 -38.29 6.09
CA VAL A 289 0.83 -37.39 5.62
C VAL A 289 0.91 -37.42 4.11
N ILE A 290 0.99 -36.25 3.48
CA ILE A 290 1.16 -36.09 2.03
C ILE A 290 2.61 -36.48 1.65
N ALA A 291 2.77 -37.36 0.67
CA ALA A 291 4.08 -37.80 0.18
C ALA A 291 4.55 -36.98 -1.04
N GLY A 292 4.59 -35.65 -0.90
CA GLY A 292 4.99 -34.71 -1.96
C GLY A 292 4.33 -33.32 -1.80
N PRO A 293 4.35 -32.50 -2.87
CA PRO A 293 3.79 -31.14 -2.88
C PRO A 293 2.25 -31.13 -2.82
N ASN A 294 1.70 -29.96 -2.50
CA ASN A 294 0.26 -29.73 -2.45
C ASN A 294 -0.36 -29.41 -3.82
N GLU A 295 0.46 -28.99 -4.77
CA GLU A 295 0.05 -28.75 -6.16
C GLU A 295 1.28 -28.94 -7.06
N PRO A 296 1.61 -30.18 -7.46
CA PRO A 296 2.78 -30.49 -8.29
C PRO A 296 3.10 -29.54 -9.46
N ALA A 297 2.07 -28.95 -10.10
CA ALA A 297 2.27 -28.04 -11.21
C ALA A 297 2.87 -26.69 -10.79
N THR A 298 2.58 -26.23 -9.58
CA THR A 298 2.96 -24.91 -9.03
C THR A 298 3.97 -25.00 -7.90
N GLU A 299 4.01 -26.11 -7.15
CA GLU A 299 4.97 -26.41 -6.07
C GLU A 299 5.97 -27.50 -6.52
N ARG A 300 7.15 -27.06 -6.95
CA ARG A 300 8.21 -27.86 -7.59
C ARG A 300 9.33 -28.24 -6.65
N TRP A 301 9.19 -28.03 -5.34
CA TRP A 301 10.24 -28.36 -4.37
C TRP A 301 10.65 -29.86 -4.39
N ALA A 302 9.73 -30.77 -4.71
CA ALA A 302 10.06 -32.20 -4.88
C ALA A 302 10.50 -32.57 -6.31
N SER A 303 10.66 -31.59 -7.20
CA SER A 303 11.04 -31.73 -8.61
C SER A 303 11.82 -30.50 -9.12
N LYS A 304 12.78 -30.00 -8.33
CA LYS A 304 13.51 -28.76 -8.62
C LYS A 304 14.26 -28.82 -9.95
N GLU A 305 14.65 -30.01 -10.37
CA GLU A 305 15.31 -30.28 -11.65
C GLU A 305 14.43 -29.96 -12.86
N CYS A 306 13.12 -29.81 -12.65
CA CYS A 306 12.14 -29.49 -13.68
C CYS A 306 11.83 -27.99 -13.78
N VAL A 307 12.47 -27.16 -12.97
CA VAL A 307 12.51 -25.72 -13.21
C VAL A 307 13.51 -25.51 -14.35
N GLU A 308 13.04 -25.32 -15.58
CA GLU A 308 13.94 -24.77 -16.60
C GLU A 308 14.52 -23.48 -16.02
N PRO A 309 15.85 -23.27 -16.06
CA PRO A 309 16.43 -22.02 -15.60
C PRO A 309 15.75 -20.92 -16.41
N ILE A 310 14.84 -20.22 -15.75
CA ILE A 310 14.18 -19.06 -16.34
C ILE A 310 15.37 -18.13 -16.52
N THR A 311 15.84 -17.97 -17.75
CA THR A 311 16.60 -16.77 -18.06
C THR A 311 15.58 -15.69 -17.77
N PRO A 312 15.76 -14.87 -16.71
CA PRO A 312 14.71 -13.96 -16.31
C PRO A 312 14.30 -13.23 -17.58
N PRO A 313 13.02 -13.25 -18.00
CA PRO A 313 12.60 -12.33 -19.03
C PRO A 313 13.18 -10.97 -18.64
N ASN A 314 13.72 -10.22 -19.58
CA ASN A 314 14.18 -8.87 -19.28
C ASN A 314 12.93 -8.07 -18.87
N LEU A 315 12.56 -8.16 -17.59
CA LEU A 315 11.37 -7.59 -16.96
C LEU A 315 11.46 -6.06 -17.01
N ASP A 316 12.65 -5.52 -17.31
CA ASP A 316 12.93 -4.10 -17.40
C ASP A 316 12.49 -3.47 -18.74
N PHE A 317 11.91 -4.24 -19.68
CA PHE A 317 11.50 -3.68 -20.96
C PHE A 317 10.23 -4.28 -21.57
N ILE A 318 9.24 -3.41 -21.82
CA ILE A 318 8.11 -3.72 -22.69
C ILE A 318 8.23 -2.89 -23.96
N PRO A 319 8.38 -3.51 -25.15
CA PRO A 319 8.36 -2.77 -26.41
C PRO A 319 7.04 -2.03 -26.62
N CYS A 320 7.09 -0.79 -27.06
CA CYS A 320 5.92 0.06 -27.37
C CYS A 320 4.81 -0.65 -28.16
N GLY A 321 5.21 -1.47 -29.15
CA GLY A 321 4.29 -2.17 -30.05
C GLY A 321 3.57 -3.35 -29.42
N GLU A 322 4.03 -3.81 -28.25
CA GLU A 322 3.54 -4.97 -27.51
C GLU A 322 2.64 -4.57 -26.32
N THR A 323 2.42 -3.27 -26.11
CA THR A 323 1.52 -2.72 -25.06
C THR A 323 0.04 -2.80 -25.48
N THR A 324 -0.49 -4.02 -25.58
CA THR A 324 -1.89 -4.26 -26.00
C THR A 324 -2.88 -4.45 -24.86
N ASP A 325 -2.45 -4.70 -23.63
CA ASP A 325 -3.31 -4.91 -22.45
C ASP A 325 -3.90 -3.58 -21.95
N PRO A 326 -4.94 -3.60 -21.09
CA PRO A 326 -5.43 -2.40 -20.41
C PRO A 326 -4.27 -1.61 -19.80
N GLU A 327 -4.23 -0.32 -20.12
CA GLU A 327 -3.26 0.59 -19.51
C GLU A 327 -3.63 0.84 -18.06
N PHE A 328 -2.62 1.02 -17.22
CA PHE A 328 -2.86 1.30 -15.81
C PHE A 328 -3.53 2.67 -15.65
N HIS A 329 -3.03 3.70 -16.34
CA HIS A 329 -3.62 5.05 -16.39
C HIS A 329 -3.34 5.71 -17.76
N SER A 330 -4.24 6.57 -18.27
CA SER A 330 -4.10 7.24 -19.58
C SER A 330 -2.85 8.11 -19.71
N LEU A 331 -2.31 8.60 -18.59
CA LEU A 331 -1.04 9.32 -18.55
C LEU A 331 0.17 8.42 -18.25
N ARG A 332 -0.01 7.13 -17.98
CA ARG A 332 1.10 6.23 -17.70
C ARG A 332 0.77 4.81 -18.21
N PRO A 333 1.01 4.55 -19.50
CA PRO A 333 0.71 3.26 -20.12
C PRO A 333 1.69 2.20 -19.60
N TYR A 334 1.17 1.26 -18.81
CA TYR A 334 1.92 0.27 -18.01
C TYR A 334 2.82 0.89 -16.93
N PRO A 335 3.04 0.21 -15.80
CA PRO A 335 4.13 0.62 -14.93
C PRO A 335 5.44 0.45 -15.70
N ALA A 336 6.12 1.58 -15.94
CA ALA A 336 7.57 1.66 -15.88
C ALA A 336 8.37 0.99 -17.01
N SER A 337 8.20 1.43 -18.27
CA SER A 337 9.28 1.25 -19.25
C SER A 337 9.22 2.28 -20.39
N PRO A 338 10.28 3.07 -20.68
CA PRO A 338 10.32 3.91 -21.86
C PRO A 338 10.38 3.07 -23.12
N CYS A 339 9.69 3.53 -24.13
CA CYS A 339 9.70 2.99 -25.48
C CYS A 339 11.09 2.85 -26.11
N ASN A 340 11.96 3.80 -25.80
CA ASN A 340 13.29 3.93 -26.36
C ASN A 340 14.34 3.92 -25.25
N GLN A 341 14.76 2.73 -24.83
CA GLN A 341 15.86 2.58 -23.87
C GLN A 341 17.16 3.21 -24.35
N LYS A 342 17.35 3.47 -25.66
CA LYS A 342 18.58 4.13 -26.16
C LYS A 342 18.59 5.63 -25.88
N GLN A 343 17.43 6.29 -25.89
CA GLN A 343 17.32 7.68 -25.37
C GLN A 343 17.50 7.75 -23.86
N ALA A 344 17.39 6.61 -23.18
CA ALA A 344 17.61 6.45 -21.75
C ALA A 344 18.94 5.74 -21.43
N SER A 345 19.74 5.40 -22.44
CA SER A 345 21.04 4.78 -22.24
C SER A 345 22.08 5.88 -22.08
N PHE A 346 22.88 5.77 -21.01
CA PHE A 346 24.07 6.53 -20.59
C PHE A 346 25.03 7.07 -21.68
N GLN A 347 24.81 6.80 -22.97
CA GLN A 347 25.70 7.15 -24.07
C GLN A 347 25.38 8.46 -24.80
N ASP A 348 24.19 9.05 -24.64
CA ASP A 348 24.02 10.46 -24.99
C ASP A 348 24.62 11.30 -23.85
N LYS A 349 25.94 11.54 -23.93
CA LYS A 349 26.73 12.39 -23.02
C LYS A 349 26.20 13.82 -22.84
N ASP A 350 25.19 14.20 -23.64
CA ASP A 350 24.53 15.50 -23.60
C ASP A 350 23.18 15.45 -22.83
N ASN A 351 22.71 14.26 -22.40
CA ASN A 351 21.66 14.17 -21.39
C ASN A 351 22.32 14.27 -20.00
N GLU A 352 22.04 15.38 -19.32
CA GLU A 352 22.53 15.72 -17.99
C GLU A 352 21.88 14.80 -16.94
N ASP A 353 22.38 13.57 -16.88
CA ASP A 353 22.12 12.63 -15.82
C ASP A 353 22.84 13.10 -14.56
N ILE A 354 22.07 13.49 -13.54
CA ILE A 354 22.66 13.91 -12.26
C ILE A 354 22.74 12.71 -11.34
N ILE A 355 23.95 12.50 -10.83
CA ILE A 355 24.21 11.53 -9.77
C ILE A 355 24.04 12.24 -8.43
N MET A 356 23.18 11.69 -7.59
CA MET A 356 23.07 12.10 -6.20
C MET A 356 23.28 10.88 -5.32
N CYS A 357 24.06 11.04 -4.26
CA CYS A 357 24.12 10.01 -3.25
C CYS A 357 22.77 9.93 -2.53
N GLY A 358 22.19 8.74 -2.40
CA GLY A 358 21.22 8.39 -1.36
C GLY A 358 21.96 8.24 -0.03
N LYS A 359 21.26 8.34 1.10
CA LYS A 359 21.88 8.14 2.42
C LYS A 359 22.77 6.90 2.39
N ASP A 360 24.07 7.09 2.62
CA ASP A 360 25.08 6.05 2.48
C ASP A 360 24.63 4.81 3.25
N LEU A 361 24.58 3.66 2.58
CA LEU A 361 24.29 2.38 3.23
C LEU A 361 25.50 2.05 4.09
N VAL A 362 25.35 2.03 5.41
CA VAL A 362 26.41 1.61 6.32
C VAL A 362 26.10 0.22 6.83
N MET A 363 26.89 -0.76 6.41
CA MET A 363 26.86 -2.07 7.05
C MET A 363 27.50 -1.93 8.43
N ARG A 364 26.72 -2.18 9.48
CA ARG A 364 27.20 -2.32 10.85
C ARG A 364 27.26 -3.79 11.20
N GLU A 365 28.42 -4.25 11.63
CA GLU A 365 28.58 -5.56 12.22
C GLU A 365 29.19 -5.41 13.61
N LYS A 366 28.52 -6.00 14.59
CA LYS A 366 28.91 -5.92 15.99
C LYS A 366 29.63 -7.19 16.38
N PHE A 367 30.90 -7.06 16.74
CA PHE A 367 31.69 -8.18 17.27
C PHE A 367 31.73 -8.10 18.79
N GLU A 368 31.42 -9.20 19.46
CA GLU A 368 31.75 -9.40 20.87
C GLU A 368 32.97 -10.33 20.93
N VAL A 369 34.07 -9.84 21.50
CA VAL A 369 35.30 -10.62 21.67
C VAL A 369 35.72 -10.66 23.13
N THR A 370 36.32 -11.78 23.53
CA THR A 370 36.98 -11.90 24.82
C THR A 370 38.49 -11.86 24.68
N LYS A 371 39.19 -11.71 25.80
CA LYS A 371 40.65 -11.72 25.83
C LYS A 371 41.24 -12.95 25.13
N GLU A 372 40.60 -14.11 25.26
CA GLU A 372 41.02 -15.39 24.68
C GLU A 372 40.98 -15.41 23.15
N ASP A 373 40.16 -14.56 22.52
CA ASP A 373 40.03 -14.47 21.06
C ASP A 373 41.17 -13.66 20.42
N SER A 374 41.98 -12.97 21.24
CA SER A 374 43.05 -12.11 20.75
C SER A 374 44.26 -12.89 20.24
N TYR A 375 44.94 -12.32 19.24
CA TYR A 375 46.23 -12.87 18.78
C TYR A 375 47.43 -12.31 19.55
N VAL A 376 47.26 -11.17 20.22
CA VAL A 376 48.28 -10.54 21.08
C VAL A 376 47.60 -9.67 22.16
N CYS A 377 48.12 -9.73 23.37
CA CYS A 377 47.81 -8.77 24.45
C CYS A 377 49.09 -8.14 24.99
N GLU A 378 49.03 -6.86 25.31
CA GLU A 378 50.09 -6.12 26.00
C GLU A 378 49.55 -5.42 27.26
N ASP A 379 50.37 -5.37 28.30
CA ASP A 379 50.08 -4.61 29.52
C ASP A 379 50.27 -3.12 29.24
N VAL A 380 49.17 -2.35 29.29
CA VAL A 380 49.17 -0.90 29.01
C VAL A 380 49.16 -0.05 30.30
N GLY A 381 49.33 -0.68 31.46
CA GLY A 381 49.42 -0.03 32.75
C GLY A 381 48.31 -0.50 33.70
N THR A 382 47.89 0.39 34.60
CA THR A 382 46.83 0.11 35.56
C THR A 382 45.71 1.12 35.48
N ASP A 383 44.49 0.70 35.77
CA ASP A 383 43.34 1.59 35.93
C ASP A 383 43.47 2.51 37.16
N ALA A 384 42.44 3.33 37.42
CA ALA A 384 42.41 4.26 38.54
C ALA A 384 42.52 3.58 39.92
N ASP A 385 42.20 2.28 40.00
CA ASP A 385 42.22 1.48 41.23
C ASP A 385 43.51 0.64 41.37
N GLY A 386 44.43 0.73 40.38
CA GLY A 386 45.69 0.02 40.37
C GLY A 386 45.61 -1.41 39.81
N TRP A 387 44.52 -1.78 39.14
CA TRP A 387 44.39 -3.07 38.46
C TRP A 387 45.02 -3.03 37.07
N PRO A 388 45.72 -4.09 36.64
CA PRO A 388 46.35 -4.12 35.32
C PRO A 388 45.29 -4.05 34.22
N ILE A 389 45.55 -3.23 33.20
CA ILE A 389 44.76 -3.15 31.97
C ILE A 389 45.58 -3.85 30.88
N GLU A 390 44.98 -4.81 30.20
CA GLU A 390 45.59 -5.48 29.05
C GLU A 390 44.89 -5.03 27.77
N ARG A 391 45.66 -4.44 26.85
CA ARG A 391 45.20 -4.12 25.51
C ARG A 391 45.44 -5.32 24.62
N CYS A 392 44.38 -5.89 24.08
CA CYS A 392 44.45 -7.02 23.18
C CYS A 392 44.08 -6.61 21.76
N SER A 393 44.75 -7.18 20.76
CA SER A 393 44.48 -6.93 19.33
C SER A 393 43.78 -8.14 18.71
N PHE A 394 42.82 -7.84 17.84
CA PHE A 394 41.93 -8.80 17.21
C PHE A 394 42.00 -8.65 15.71
N SER A 395 41.79 -9.77 15.01
CA SER A 395 41.66 -9.81 13.56
C SER A 395 40.49 -10.71 13.24
N VAL A 396 39.45 -10.15 12.63
CA VAL A 396 38.22 -10.87 12.28
C VAL A 396 38.04 -10.83 10.77
N GLU A 397 37.64 -11.96 10.19
CA GLU A 397 37.19 -12.05 8.80
C GLU A 397 35.67 -12.15 8.82
N SER A 398 34.99 -11.34 8.00
CA SER A 398 33.54 -11.40 7.87
C SER A 398 33.11 -11.48 6.41
N THR A 399 31.98 -12.15 6.20
CA THR A 399 31.26 -12.22 4.94
C THR A 399 29.78 -11.95 5.22
N SER A 400 29.24 -10.92 4.56
CA SER A 400 27.86 -10.45 4.73
C SER A 400 27.16 -10.36 3.38
N GLU A 401 25.96 -10.91 3.28
CA GLU A 401 25.08 -10.67 2.14
C GLU A 401 24.27 -9.39 2.38
N LEU A 402 24.34 -8.46 1.44
CA LEU A 402 23.63 -7.19 1.48
C LEU A 402 22.61 -7.15 0.35
N SER A 403 21.41 -6.68 0.68
CA SER A 403 20.35 -6.42 -0.29
C SER A 403 19.76 -5.04 -0.08
N PHE A 404 19.38 -4.41 -1.18
CA PHE A 404 18.81 -3.09 -1.23
C PHE A 404 17.45 -3.14 -1.93
N GLY A 405 16.40 -2.99 -1.13
CA GLY A 405 15.00 -3.04 -1.52
C GLY A 405 14.50 -1.70 -2.06
N LEU A 406 13.91 -1.75 -3.24
CA LEU A 406 13.36 -0.58 -3.96
C LEU A 406 11.84 -0.47 -3.88
N GLU A 407 11.19 -1.31 -3.07
CA GLU A 407 9.72 -1.37 -2.95
C GLU A 407 9.10 -0.01 -2.56
N GLY A 408 9.72 0.68 -1.60
CA GLY A 408 9.27 1.99 -1.15
C GLY A 408 9.67 3.17 -2.05
N ALA A 409 10.47 2.94 -3.10
CA ALA A 409 11.01 4.01 -3.92
C ALA A 409 9.94 4.62 -4.83
N ASP A 410 9.65 5.89 -4.61
CA ASP A 410 8.70 6.71 -5.36
C ASP A 410 9.34 8.03 -5.81
N LEU A 411 8.76 8.66 -6.85
CA LEU A 411 9.22 9.96 -7.35
C LEU A 411 8.31 11.08 -6.82
N PRO A 412 8.71 11.77 -5.74
CA PRO A 412 7.93 12.86 -5.18
C PRO A 412 7.84 14.05 -6.14
N ILE A 413 6.83 14.91 -5.93
CA ILE A 413 6.65 16.27 -6.47
C ILE A 413 6.38 16.33 -7.99
N MET A 414 6.87 15.40 -8.79
CA MET A 414 6.77 15.48 -10.24
C MET A 414 5.38 15.11 -10.76
N GLY A 415 4.72 14.13 -10.13
CA GLY A 415 3.35 13.72 -10.41
C GLY A 415 2.98 12.45 -9.65
N ASN A 416 1.70 12.12 -9.67
CA ASN A 416 1.17 10.89 -9.09
C ASN A 416 -0.05 10.44 -9.90
N THR A 417 0.06 9.27 -10.52
CA THR A 417 -0.95 8.55 -11.30
C THR A 417 -1.38 7.22 -10.66
N GLU A 418 -0.69 6.78 -9.61
CA GLU A 418 -1.03 5.59 -8.82
C GLU A 418 -2.15 5.86 -7.81
N LEU A 419 -2.18 7.06 -7.23
CA LEU A 419 -3.18 7.52 -6.25
C LEU A 419 -4.33 8.32 -6.88
N VAL A 420 -4.63 8.08 -8.16
CA VAL A 420 -5.77 8.68 -8.88
C VAL A 420 -6.63 7.59 -9.52
N PRO A 421 -7.86 7.88 -9.98
CA PRO A 421 -8.70 6.89 -10.65
C PRO A 421 -7.97 6.28 -11.85
N ASN A 422 -7.80 4.96 -11.83
CA ASN A 422 -7.02 4.22 -12.82
C ASN A 422 -7.57 2.78 -12.94
N SER A 423 -6.96 1.91 -13.76
CA SER A 423 -7.51 0.56 -14.00
C SER A 423 -7.43 -0.38 -12.79
N THR A 424 -6.49 -0.18 -11.88
CA THR A 424 -6.32 -0.97 -10.65
C THR A 424 -6.96 -0.31 -9.43
N ASN A 425 -7.21 1.00 -9.52
CA ASN A 425 -7.92 1.80 -8.54
C ASN A 425 -9.12 2.53 -9.20
N PRO A 426 -10.14 1.81 -9.70
CA PRO A 426 -11.23 2.41 -10.48
C PRO A 426 -12.25 3.18 -9.62
N TYR A 427 -12.23 3.04 -8.29
CA TYR A 427 -13.30 3.54 -7.42
C TYR A 427 -12.82 4.61 -6.40
N PRO A 428 -13.48 5.78 -6.34
CA PRO A 428 -13.25 6.83 -5.34
C PRO A 428 -13.53 6.47 -3.88
N GLY A 429 -13.83 5.21 -3.57
CA GLY A 429 -14.07 4.72 -2.21
C GLY A 429 -12.85 4.01 -1.59
N SER A 430 -11.75 3.84 -2.33
CA SER A 430 -10.56 3.10 -1.89
C SER A 430 -9.70 3.84 -0.84
N GLY A 431 -10.15 4.99 -0.34
CA GLY A 431 -9.45 5.78 0.70
C GLY A 431 -8.15 6.46 0.25
N ASN A 432 -7.58 6.06 -0.90
CA ASN A 432 -6.25 6.45 -1.36
C ASN A 432 -6.26 7.35 -2.60
N ILE A 433 -7.41 7.93 -2.98
CA ILE A 433 -7.47 8.84 -4.13
C ILE A 433 -7.17 10.27 -3.68
N ILE A 434 -6.09 10.87 -4.22
CA ILE A 434 -5.79 12.29 -3.99
C ILE A 434 -6.81 13.17 -4.74
N ASP A 435 -7.34 14.17 -4.06
CA ASP A 435 -8.29 15.13 -4.65
C ASP A 435 -7.61 16.07 -5.66
N PHE A 436 -8.42 16.80 -6.41
CA PHE A 436 -7.94 17.70 -7.46
C PHE A 436 -7.14 18.91 -6.95
N ALA A 437 -7.49 19.47 -5.79
CA ALA A 437 -6.75 20.58 -5.21
C ALA A 437 -5.36 20.12 -4.76
N THR A 438 -5.29 18.96 -4.10
CA THR A 438 -4.05 18.30 -3.68
C THR A 438 -3.16 18.01 -4.88
N ARG A 439 -3.71 17.44 -5.98
CA ARG A 439 -2.98 17.23 -7.24
C ARG A 439 -2.34 18.53 -7.76
N MET A 440 -3.11 19.61 -7.80
CA MET A 440 -2.63 20.91 -8.30
C MET A 440 -1.63 21.59 -7.40
N ASN A 441 -1.71 21.35 -6.10
CA ASN A 441 -0.86 22.02 -5.12
C ASN A 441 0.47 21.30 -4.97
N GLU A 442 0.45 19.98 -4.96
CA GLU A 442 1.59 19.16 -4.56
C GLU A 442 2.40 18.60 -5.72
N TYR A 443 1.91 18.69 -6.97
CA TYR A 443 2.58 18.06 -8.11
C TYR A 443 2.78 18.97 -9.33
N ALA A 444 4.00 18.97 -9.87
CA ALA A 444 4.41 19.77 -11.01
C ALA A 444 3.65 19.44 -12.30
N SER A 445 3.51 18.15 -12.65
CA SER A 445 2.78 17.72 -13.84
C SER A 445 1.32 18.20 -13.81
N TRP A 446 0.65 17.96 -12.68
CA TRP A 446 -0.73 18.39 -12.48
C TRP A 446 -0.86 19.90 -12.48
N TYR A 447 0.01 20.64 -11.78
CA TYR A 447 -0.04 22.10 -11.77
C TYR A 447 0.13 22.69 -13.17
N LEU A 448 1.10 22.22 -13.96
CA LEU A 448 1.36 22.72 -15.32
C LEU A 448 0.19 22.47 -16.27
N ASN A 449 -0.38 21.26 -16.25
CA ASN A 449 -1.50 20.86 -17.09
C ASN A 449 -2.85 21.44 -16.64
N GLY A 450 -3.07 21.52 -15.33
CA GLY A 450 -4.37 21.66 -14.70
C GLY A 450 -5.04 20.33 -14.40
N VAL A 451 -6.11 20.39 -13.62
CA VAL A 451 -7.07 19.29 -13.47
C VAL A 451 -7.76 19.09 -14.81
N TRP A 452 -7.45 17.95 -15.41
CA TRP A 452 -7.86 17.64 -16.76
C TRP A 452 -8.89 16.50 -16.71
N PRO A 453 -10.04 16.60 -17.40
CA PRO A 453 -10.95 15.47 -17.51
C PRO A 453 -10.22 14.32 -18.22
N LYS A 454 -9.74 13.31 -17.48
CA LYS A 454 -9.04 12.17 -18.06
C LYS A 454 -10.02 11.11 -18.50
N ALA A 455 -9.51 10.15 -19.26
CA ALA A 455 -10.33 9.07 -19.78
C ALA A 455 -10.96 8.27 -18.64
N GLU A 456 -10.32 8.21 -17.47
CA GLU A 456 -10.70 7.50 -16.24
C GLU A 456 -11.61 8.29 -15.32
N GLU A 457 -11.64 9.62 -15.45
CA GLU A 457 -12.30 10.50 -14.50
C GLU A 457 -13.81 10.52 -14.72
N ASN A 458 -14.58 10.38 -13.65
CA ASN A 458 -16.04 10.39 -13.74
C ASN A 458 -16.58 11.82 -13.85
N LEU A 459 -16.67 12.32 -15.08
CA LEU A 459 -17.18 13.66 -15.37
C LEU A 459 -18.66 13.85 -15.03
N SER A 460 -19.42 12.78 -14.84
CA SER A 460 -20.81 12.91 -14.37
C SER A 460 -20.89 13.38 -12.91
N ARG A 461 -19.78 13.33 -12.16
CA ARG A 461 -19.66 13.91 -10.82
C ARG A 461 -19.31 15.40 -10.84
N LEU A 462 -18.73 15.89 -11.93
CA LEU A 462 -18.53 17.33 -12.12
C LEU A 462 -19.87 17.95 -12.51
N SER A 463 -20.62 18.39 -11.50
CA SER A 463 -21.88 19.08 -11.64
C SER A 463 -21.69 20.40 -12.41
N LEU A 464 -22.78 21.02 -12.89
CA LEU A 464 -22.74 22.35 -13.50
C LEU A 464 -22.15 23.44 -12.57
N TYR A 465 -21.95 23.15 -11.28
CA TYR A 465 -21.30 24.03 -10.31
C TYR A 465 -19.77 23.84 -10.23
N ASP A 466 -19.20 22.81 -10.86
CA ASP A 466 -17.76 22.51 -10.84
C ASP A 466 -16.99 23.14 -12.01
N PHE A 467 -17.66 23.96 -12.84
CA PHE A 467 -16.97 24.77 -13.86
C PHE A 467 -15.97 25.75 -13.25
N ASP A 468 -16.30 26.29 -12.08
CA ASP A 468 -15.40 27.18 -11.33
C ASP A 468 -14.19 26.41 -10.81
N GLU A 469 -14.36 25.14 -10.42
CA GLU A 469 -13.25 24.27 -10.04
C GLU A 469 -12.34 23.97 -11.24
N ILE A 470 -12.90 23.60 -12.40
CA ILE A 470 -12.12 23.36 -13.63
C ILE A 470 -11.35 24.61 -14.07
N LEU A 471 -11.95 25.80 -13.92
CA LEU A 471 -11.30 27.08 -14.26
C LEU A 471 -10.26 27.48 -13.22
N SER A 472 -10.55 27.32 -11.93
CA SER A 472 -9.66 27.68 -10.83
C SER A 472 -8.45 26.76 -10.79
N LEU A 473 -8.67 25.47 -10.99
CA LEU A 473 -7.66 24.41 -11.04
C LEU A 473 -7.10 24.18 -12.46
N ALA A 474 -7.39 25.07 -13.41
CA ALA A 474 -6.66 25.05 -14.68
C ALA A 474 -5.21 25.51 -14.45
N GLY A 475 -4.26 24.75 -15.01
CA GLY A 475 -2.84 25.05 -14.96
C GLY A 475 -2.46 26.26 -15.83
N PRO A 476 -1.25 26.81 -15.66
CA PRO A 476 -0.80 28.00 -16.38
C PRO A 476 -0.75 27.78 -17.89
N ILE A 477 -0.42 26.57 -18.36
CA ILE A 477 -0.39 26.28 -19.80
C ILE A 477 -1.77 26.47 -20.42
N ARG A 478 -2.81 25.96 -19.77
CA ARG A 478 -4.20 26.08 -20.23
C ARG A 478 -4.71 27.52 -20.16
N LYS A 479 -4.32 28.25 -19.11
CA LYS A 479 -4.73 29.65 -18.89
C LYS A 479 -4.04 30.63 -19.83
N LEU A 480 -2.77 30.38 -20.17
CA LEU A 480 -1.93 31.35 -20.88
C LEU A 480 -1.78 31.05 -22.37
N LEU A 481 -1.86 29.78 -22.80
CA LEU A 481 -1.71 29.45 -24.21
C LEU A 481 -3.03 29.61 -24.99
N PRO A 482 -2.99 30.18 -26.20
CA PRO A 482 -4.11 30.13 -27.12
C PRO A 482 -4.53 28.68 -27.44
N ARG A 483 -5.82 28.49 -27.68
CA ARG A 483 -6.40 27.18 -28.06
C ARG A 483 -5.66 26.52 -29.22
N ASP A 484 -5.24 27.30 -30.22
CA ASP A 484 -4.55 26.78 -31.40
C ASP A 484 -3.16 26.24 -31.06
N GLY A 485 -2.43 26.91 -30.16
CA GLY A 485 -1.14 26.42 -29.69
C GLY A 485 -1.30 25.11 -28.91
N GLN A 486 -2.29 25.06 -28.01
CA GLN A 486 -2.64 23.84 -27.28
C GLN A 486 -3.01 22.68 -28.22
N ALA A 487 -3.71 22.96 -29.33
CA ALA A 487 -4.09 21.97 -30.32
C ALA A 487 -2.88 21.45 -31.12
N GLU A 488 -1.95 22.32 -31.48
CA GLU A 488 -0.72 21.94 -32.19
C GLU A 488 0.13 20.95 -31.36
N TRP A 489 0.32 21.21 -30.07
CA TRP A 489 1.07 20.30 -29.19
C TRP A 489 0.43 18.91 -29.09
N ARG A 490 -0.89 18.83 -28.91
CA ARG A 490 -1.61 17.53 -28.91
C ARG A 490 -1.49 16.79 -30.24
N TRP A 491 -1.43 17.52 -31.35
CA TRP A 491 -1.23 16.93 -32.66
C TRP A 491 0.14 16.29 -32.83
N GLN A 492 1.17 16.91 -32.27
CA GLN A 492 2.51 16.33 -32.23
C GLN A 492 2.51 15.01 -31.44
N GLU A 493 1.78 14.98 -30.33
CA GLU A 493 1.61 13.76 -29.53
C GLU A 493 0.86 12.65 -30.30
N VAL A 494 -0.22 12.97 -31.03
CA VAL A 494 -0.92 12.01 -31.93
C VAL A 494 0.01 11.49 -33.02
N ALA A 495 0.77 12.37 -33.66
CA ALA A 495 1.70 12.00 -34.72
C ALA A 495 2.81 11.07 -34.20
N ALA A 496 3.32 11.34 -32.99
CA ALA A 496 4.27 10.46 -32.31
C ALA A 496 3.65 9.11 -31.96
N GLY A 497 2.44 9.07 -31.42
CA GLY A 497 1.73 7.82 -31.10
C GLY A 497 1.39 6.95 -32.31
N ALA A 498 1.15 7.55 -33.48
CA ALA A 498 0.97 6.82 -34.73
C ALA A 498 2.23 6.00 -35.11
N LEU A 499 3.42 6.45 -34.69
CA LEU A 499 4.67 5.72 -34.80
C LEU A 499 4.86 4.84 -33.57
N ARG A 500 4.20 3.65 -33.55
CA ARG A 500 4.23 2.66 -32.46
C ARG A 500 5.61 2.21 -31.98
N SER A 501 6.71 2.67 -32.58
CA SER A 501 8.09 2.42 -32.14
C SER A 501 8.68 3.56 -31.32
N VAL A 502 7.99 4.70 -31.25
CA VAL A 502 8.46 5.93 -30.60
C VAL A 502 7.67 6.20 -29.34
N ARG A 503 6.37 5.82 -29.32
CA ARG A 503 5.51 6.06 -28.17
C ARG A 503 4.54 4.92 -27.90
N HIS A 504 4.30 4.69 -26.62
CA HIS A 504 3.24 3.83 -26.12
C HIS A 504 1.87 4.26 -26.65
N ASN A 505 1.04 3.26 -26.91
CA ASN A 505 -0.26 3.49 -27.53
C ASN A 505 -1.34 3.87 -26.51
N GLN A 506 -1.14 5.01 -25.85
CA GLN A 506 -1.95 5.53 -24.73
C GLN A 506 -3.45 5.60 -25.03
N ILE A 507 -4.29 5.25 -24.05
CA ILE A 507 -5.74 5.43 -24.06
C ILE A 507 -6.02 6.92 -23.92
N VAL A 508 -6.70 7.46 -24.92
CA VAL A 508 -7.08 8.87 -24.98
C VAL A 508 -8.49 9.07 -24.45
N ALA A 509 -9.39 8.13 -24.74
CA ALA A 509 -10.79 8.19 -24.33
C ALA A 509 -11.42 6.79 -24.40
N CYS A 510 -12.45 6.57 -23.59
CA CYS A 510 -13.38 5.44 -23.77
C CYS A 510 -14.74 5.98 -24.19
N ALA A 511 -15.34 5.43 -25.25
CA ALA A 511 -16.69 5.82 -25.66
C ALA A 511 -17.35 4.77 -26.57
N PRO A 512 -18.64 4.44 -26.38
CA PRO A 512 -19.34 3.51 -27.25
C PRO A 512 -19.40 3.96 -28.73
N ASN A 513 -19.24 5.27 -29.00
CA ASN A 513 -19.14 5.82 -30.35
C ASN A 513 -18.45 7.20 -30.33
N LEU A 514 -17.21 7.32 -30.84
CA LEU A 514 -16.49 8.61 -30.94
C LEU A 514 -17.34 9.69 -31.61
N VAL A 515 -18.05 9.36 -32.69
CA VAL A 515 -18.69 10.33 -33.58
C VAL A 515 -19.83 11.13 -32.91
N ARG A 516 -20.38 10.65 -31.78
CA ARG A 516 -21.53 11.29 -31.11
C ARG A 516 -21.50 11.28 -29.58
N GLY A 517 -20.55 10.57 -28.95
CA GLY A 517 -20.52 10.40 -27.50
C GLY A 517 -19.55 11.36 -26.82
N LEU A 518 -19.96 11.89 -25.67
CA LEU A 518 -19.01 12.39 -24.68
C LEU A 518 -18.15 11.20 -24.21
N PRO A 519 -16.84 11.40 -23.98
CA PRO A 519 -16.01 10.39 -23.34
C PRO A 519 -16.64 9.90 -22.03
N SER A 520 -16.61 8.60 -21.82
CA SER A 520 -17.01 7.93 -20.58
C SER A 520 -15.76 7.45 -19.84
N PRO A 521 -15.82 7.31 -18.51
CA PRO A 521 -14.77 6.69 -17.71
C PRO A 521 -14.30 5.34 -18.30
N CYS A 522 -13.02 5.26 -18.60
CA CYS A 522 -12.31 4.01 -18.85
C CYS A 522 -12.33 3.20 -17.56
N TYR A 523 -12.45 1.88 -17.69
CA TYR A 523 -12.48 0.93 -16.56
C TYR A 523 -13.79 0.88 -15.76
N THR A 524 -14.89 1.37 -16.33
CA THR A 524 -16.24 1.02 -15.84
C THR A 524 -16.75 -0.27 -16.48
N GLU A 525 -17.42 -1.12 -15.71
CA GLU A 525 -18.07 -2.33 -16.23
C GLU A 525 -18.98 -1.98 -17.42
N GLY A 526 -18.66 -2.52 -18.60
CA GLY A 526 -19.46 -2.37 -19.81
C GLY A 526 -19.03 -1.28 -20.81
N SER A 527 -17.89 -0.59 -20.62
CA SER A 527 -17.35 0.32 -21.64
C SER A 527 -16.64 -0.47 -22.76
N PRO A 528 -17.22 -0.66 -23.96
CA PRO A 528 -16.72 -1.66 -24.91
C PRO A 528 -15.61 -1.16 -25.85
N TYR A 529 -15.27 0.14 -25.82
CA TYR A 529 -14.37 0.73 -26.81
C TYR A 529 -13.40 1.74 -26.17
N THR A 530 -12.14 1.33 -26.09
CA THR A 530 -10.99 2.18 -25.79
C THR A 530 -10.45 2.78 -27.10
N TYR A 531 -10.26 4.10 -27.15
CA TYR A 531 -9.57 4.76 -28.25
C TYR A 531 -8.17 5.12 -27.82
N ARG A 532 -7.21 4.68 -28.63
CA ARG A 532 -5.80 4.86 -28.34
C ARG A 532 -5.14 5.84 -29.32
N LEU A 533 -4.04 6.43 -28.89
CA LEU A 533 -3.32 7.49 -29.59
C LEU A 533 -3.02 7.15 -31.06
N ASN A 534 -2.60 5.91 -31.36
CA ASN A 534 -2.27 5.50 -32.72
C ASN A 534 -3.50 5.29 -33.64
N THR A 535 -4.66 5.06 -33.05
CA THR A 535 -5.92 4.89 -33.79
C THR A 535 -6.66 6.19 -33.95
N TYR A 536 -6.34 7.19 -33.11
CA TYR A 536 -7.08 8.45 -33.01
C TYR A 536 -7.17 9.18 -34.36
N GLY A 537 -6.04 9.38 -35.04
CA GLY A 537 -6.00 10.09 -36.32
C GLY A 537 -6.76 9.38 -37.45
N ASN A 538 -6.77 8.04 -37.46
CA ASN A 538 -7.46 7.25 -38.47
C ASN A 538 -8.96 7.09 -38.17
N ALA A 539 -9.34 7.06 -36.89
CA ALA A 539 -10.72 6.81 -36.44
C ALA A 539 -11.68 7.96 -36.79
N LEU A 540 -11.18 9.19 -36.93
CA LEU A 540 -12.02 10.37 -37.23
C LEU A 540 -12.30 10.56 -38.73
N GLY A 541 -11.58 9.84 -39.60
CA GLY A 541 -11.65 9.99 -41.06
C GLY A 541 -11.19 11.38 -41.55
N GLU A 542 -10.86 11.52 -42.84
CA GLU A 542 -10.41 12.80 -43.44
C GLU A 542 -11.44 13.95 -43.34
N LYS A 543 -12.65 13.70 -42.84
CA LYS A 543 -13.81 14.60 -42.98
C LYS A 543 -14.09 15.50 -41.76
N TYR A 544 -13.49 15.24 -40.60
CA TYR A 544 -13.68 16.05 -39.39
C TYR A 544 -12.39 16.76 -39.02
N TYR A 545 -12.46 18.08 -38.73
CA TYR A 545 -11.36 18.79 -38.09
C TYR A 545 -11.21 18.23 -36.66
N PRO A 546 -10.11 17.52 -36.35
CA PRO A 546 -10.02 16.77 -35.10
C PRO A 546 -10.03 17.64 -33.86
N ILE A 547 -9.72 18.94 -34.00
CA ILE A 547 -9.75 19.95 -32.92
C ILE A 547 -11.17 20.20 -32.37
N ASP A 548 -12.20 19.89 -33.15
CA ASP A 548 -13.60 20.03 -32.72
C ASP A 548 -14.17 18.76 -32.09
N HIS A 549 -13.39 17.67 -32.06
CA HIS A 549 -13.80 16.43 -31.43
C HIS A 549 -13.65 16.52 -29.90
N PRO A 550 -14.69 16.21 -29.09
CA PRO A 550 -14.61 16.33 -27.64
C PRO A 550 -13.42 15.58 -27.02
N SER A 551 -13.13 14.36 -27.51
CA SER A 551 -12.00 13.56 -27.02
C SER A 551 -10.62 14.11 -27.39
N PHE A 552 -10.50 15.04 -28.35
CA PHE A 552 -9.19 15.55 -28.78
C PHE A 552 -8.50 16.29 -27.64
N HIS A 553 -9.29 16.95 -26.81
CA HIS A 553 -8.78 17.66 -25.66
C HIS A 553 -8.08 16.69 -24.67
N TYR A 554 -8.49 15.42 -24.60
CA TYR A 554 -7.98 14.41 -23.66
C TYR A 554 -6.58 13.89 -24.00
N ILE A 555 -6.10 14.19 -25.20
CA ILE A 555 -4.72 13.89 -25.59
C ILE A 555 -3.77 14.74 -24.72
N PRO A 556 -2.74 14.15 -24.10
CA PRO A 556 -1.74 14.92 -23.35
C PRO A 556 -1.01 15.91 -24.27
N MET A 557 -0.48 16.99 -23.69
CA MET A 557 0.29 18.01 -24.45
C MET A 557 1.78 17.64 -24.57
N SER A 558 2.20 16.56 -23.94
CA SER A 558 3.58 16.07 -23.89
C SER A 558 3.60 14.55 -23.77
N SER A 559 4.81 13.99 -23.91
CA SER A 559 5.08 12.59 -23.59
C SER A 559 4.94 12.39 -22.11
N THR A 560 4.26 11.33 -21.71
CA THR A 560 4.14 10.91 -20.32
C THR A 560 4.84 9.57 -20.09
N GLU A 561 5.77 9.22 -20.98
CA GLU A 561 6.64 8.06 -20.81
C GLU A 561 7.67 8.33 -19.71
N ASP A 562 7.90 7.31 -18.90
CA ASP A 562 8.91 7.35 -17.85
C ASP A 562 10.31 7.51 -18.48
N ARG A 563 11.22 8.17 -17.77
CA ARG A 563 12.64 8.17 -18.12
C ARG A 563 13.35 7.08 -17.33
N VAL A 564 14.27 6.34 -17.95
CA VAL A 564 15.11 5.42 -17.18
C VAL A 564 16.25 6.21 -16.57
N GLY A 565 16.39 6.07 -15.26
CA GLY A 565 17.62 6.33 -14.54
C GLY A 565 18.14 5.03 -13.93
N LEU A 566 19.06 5.17 -12.99
CA LEU A 566 19.76 4.03 -12.42
C LEU A 566 19.90 4.22 -10.92
N VAL A 567 19.86 3.14 -10.17
CA VAL A 567 20.42 3.07 -8.83
C VAL A 567 21.49 1.99 -8.79
N GLN A 568 22.61 2.30 -8.15
CA GLN A 568 23.75 1.40 -8.03
C GLN A 568 24.38 1.50 -6.65
N LEU A 569 24.90 0.37 -6.17
CA LEU A 569 25.80 0.38 -5.03
C LEU A 569 27.21 0.73 -5.54
N GLY A 570 27.75 1.82 -5.03
CA GLY A 570 29.14 2.20 -5.20
C GLY A 570 30.08 1.26 -4.46
N ASN A 571 31.38 1.52 -4.60
CA ASN A 571 32.38 0.75 -3.87
C ASN A 571 32.28 1.06 -2.37
N PRO A 572 32.44 0.05 -1.50
CA PRO A 572 32.52 0.30 -0.07
C PRO A 572 33.77 1.16 0.23
N ARG A 573 33.65 2.11 1.16
CA ARG A 573 34.76 2.99 1.55
C ARG A 573 35.50 2.41 2.75
N PHE A 574 36.83 2.52 2.73
CA PHE A 574 37.68 2.09 3.84
C PHE A 574 37.45 2.94 5.09
N THR A 575 37.25 2.28 6.23
CA THR A 575 37.39 2.88 7.56
C THR A 575 38.74 2.50 8.17
N ASN A 576 39.21 3.20 9.20
CA ASN A 576 40.59 3.10 9.69
C ASN A 576 41.02 1.71 10.23
N ASN A 577 40.09 0.74 10.29
CA ASN A 577 40.28 -0.57 10.90
C ASN A 577 39.87 -1.73 9.97
N VAL A 578 39.56 -1.46 8.70
CA VAL A 578 39.10 -2.47 7.73
C VAL A 578 40.11 -2.62 6.60
N THR A 579 40.57 -3.85 6.37
CA THR A 579 41.47 -4.28 5.30
C THR A 579 40.81 -5.34 4.42
N ASP A 580 41.38 -5.61 3.25
CA ASP A 580 40.92 -6.64 2.31
C ASP A 580 39.41 -6.57 1.97
N LEU A 581 38.90 -5.35 1.94
CA LEU A 581 37.52 -5.00 1.64
C LEU A 581 37.19 -5.34 0.17
N HIS A 582 36.30 -6.31 -0.02
CA HIS A 582 35.83 -6.77 -1.32
C HIS A 582 34.30 -6.84 -1.34
N PHE A 583 33.69 -6.25 -2.35
CA PHE A 583 32.26 -6.38 -2.60
C PHE A 583 32.06 -7.07 -3.95
N GLU A 584 31.44 -8.24 -3.94
CA GLU A 584 31.05 -8.97 -5.14
C GLU A 584 29.55 -8.75 -5.38
N ALA A 585 29.23 -7.84 -6.29
CA ALA A 585 27.85 -7.56 -6.64
C ALA A 585 27.22 -8.75 -7.38
N VAL A 586 26.13 -9.29 -6.85
CA VAL A 586 25.26 -10.25 -7.55
C VAL A 586 24.42 -9.48 -8.57
N VAL A 587 23.92 -8.31 -8.14
CA VAL A 587 23.22 -7.32 -8.95
C VAL A 587 23.79 -5.96 -8.56
N GLY A 588 24.69 -5.39 -9.37
CA GLY A 588 25.38 -4.13 -9.03
C GLY A 588 24.58 -2.86 -9.30
N SER A 589 23.57 -2.93 -10.16
CA SER A 589 22.72 -1.79 -10.48
C SER A 589 21.35 -2.21 -10.99
N ARG A 590 20.38 -1.30 -10.88
CA ARG A 590 18.99 -1.48 -11.34
C ARG A 590 18.49 -0.22 -12.01
N ASN A 591 17.67 -0.40 -13.04
CA ASN A 591 16.95 0.70 -13.67
C ASN A 591 15.86 1.20 -12.71
N LEU A 592 15.76 2.53 -12.61
CA LEU A 592 14.62 3.22 -12.01
C LEU A 592 13.85 3.92 -13.12
N TYR A 593 12.53 3.97 -13.01
CA TYR A 593 11.67 4.60 -14.01
C TYR A 593 11.08 5.86 -13.42
N PHE A 594 11.55 7.01 -13.89
CA PHE A 594 11.18 8.32 -13.40
C PHE A 594 9.97 8.86 -14.19
N PRO A 595 8.75 8.72 -13.64
CA PRO A 595 7.55 9.23 -14.29
C PRO A 595 7.56 10.76 -14.31
N HIS A 596 6.78 11.35 -15.20
CA HIS A 596 6.57 12.79 -15.29
C HIS A 596 7.80 13.68 -15.58
N MET A 597 9.04 13.19 -15.54
CA MET A 597 10.25 14.00 -15.82
C MET A 597 10.22 14.57 -17.24
N GLU A 598 9.95 13.73 -18.24
CA GLU A 598 9.80 14.19 -19.63
C GLU A 598 8.59 15.10 -19.80
N GLU A 599 7.46 14.74 -19.19
CA GLU A 599 6.22 15.52 -19.24
C GLU A 599 6.47 16.94 -18.71
N VAL A 600 6.97 17.07 -17.49
CA VAL A 600 7.20 18.34 -16.81
C VAL A 600 8.24 19.16 -17.55
N THR A 601 9.32 18.55 -18.05
CA THR A 601 10.31 19.26 -18.86
C THR A 601 9.69 19.89 -20.11
N LYS A 602 8.91 19.10 -20.87
CA LYS A 602 8.26 19.60 -22.10
C LYS A 602 7.21 20.66 -21.80
N LEU A 603 6.40 20.47 -20.76
CA LEU A 603 5.38 21.43 -20.36
C LEU A 603 5.99 22.73 -19.84
N ALA A 604 7.06 22.65 -19.04
CA ALA A 604 7.82 23.81 -18.60
C ALA A 604 8.44 24.55 -19.78
N GLN A 605 9.00 23.82 -20.76
CA GLN A 605 9.51 24.42 -22.01
C GLN A 605 8.41 25.16 -22.78
N VAL A 606 7.24 24.55 -22.93
CA VAL A 606 6.08 25.16 -23.59
C VAL A 606 5.66 26.46 -22.91
N LEU A 607 5.60 26.47 -21.57
CA LEU A 607 5.29 27.69 -20.81
C LEU A 607 6.42 28.72 -20.95
N GLN A 608 7.68 28.31 -20.87
CA GLN A 608 8.85 29.16 -20.97
C GLN A 608 8.96 29.84 -22.34
N GLN A 609 8.58 29.16 -23.42
CA GLN A 609 8.56 29.70 -24.79
C GLN A 609 7.60 30.88 -24.96
N THR A 610 6.64 31.09 -24.05
CA THR A 610 5.73 32.25 -24.10
C THR A 610 6.43 33.59 -23.86
N TYR A 611 7.62 33.57 -23.25
CA TYR A 611 8.39 34.77 -22.93
C TYR A 611 9.88 34.68 -23.30
N THR A 612 10.38 33.51 -23.69
CA THR A 612 11.79 33.32 -24.08
C THR A 612 12.03 33.83 -25.50
N PRO A 613 13.09 34.63 -25.74
CA PRO A 613 13.43 35.09 -27.08
C PRO A 613 13.69 33.93 -28.05
N GLN A 614 13.27 34.08 -29.30
CA GLN A 614 13.51 33.08 -30.34
C GLN A 614 15.02 32.78 -30.48
N GLY A 615 15.38 31.49 -30.45
CA GLY A 615 16.77 31.02 -30.55
C GLY A 615 17.51 30.91 -29.21
N ASN A 616 16.86 31.23 -28.09
CA ASN A 616 17.33 30.91 -26.75
C ASN A 616 16.55 29.69 -26.23
N ASP A 617 17.23 28.69 -25.69
CA ASP A 617 16.63 27.46 -25.15
C ASP A 617 16.05 27.63 -23.73
N GLY A 618 16.33 28.77 -23.11
CA GLY A 618 15.89 29.15 -21.78
C GLY A 618 16.70 28.52 -20.64
N LEU A 619 17.75 27.76 -20.96
CA LEU A 619 18.64 27.12 -20.00
C LEU A 619 19.72 28.11 -19.56
N GLY A 620 20.31 27.92 -18.38
CA GLY A 620 21.28 28.88 -17.86
C GLY A 620 22.11 28.44 -16.67
N GLY A 621 21.99 27.18 -16.23
CA GLY A 621 22.71 26.60 -15.11
C GLY A 621 22.32 27.25 -13.78
N GLY A 622 21.58 26.52 -12.96
CA GLY A 622 21.40 26.86 -11.55
C GLY A 622 22.73 26.91 -10.77
N PRO A 623 22.74 27.44 -9.52
CA PRO A 623 23.93 27.44 -8.68
C PRO A 623 24.32 25.99 -8.30
N LEU A 624 25.40 25.46 -8.87
CA LEU A 624 25.89 24.10 -8.61
C LEU A 624 26.66 23.96 -7.27
N ASP A 625 27.02 25.07 -6.63
CA ASP A 625 27.84 25.05 -5.41
C ASP A 625 27.13 24.43 -4.21
N GLN A 626 25.79 24.37 -4.23
CA GLN A 626 24.99 23.76 -3.18
C GLN A 626 24.85 22.25 -3.37
N LEU A 627 24.64 21.78 -4.61
CA LEU A 627 24.62 20.35 -4.93
C LEU A 627 25.93 19.67 -4.53
N GLN A 628 27.08 20.29 -4.87
CA GLN A 628 28.38 19.75 -4.47
C GLN A 628 28.53 19.69 -2.95
N LYS A 629 28.08 20.73 -2.22
CA LYS A 629 28.12 20.73 -0.75
C LYS A 629 27.26 19.62 -0.15
N GLN A 630 26.14 19.28 -0.78
CA GLN A 630 25.26 18.18 -0.36
C GLN A 630 25.93 16.83 -0.62
N GLN A 631 26.52 16.64 -1.80
CA GLN A 631 27.29 15.45 -2.15
C GLN A 631 28.52 15.24 -1.24
N ASP A 632 29.11 16.32 -0.75
CA ASP A 632 30.28 16.30 0.14
C ASP A 632 29.91 16.09 1.63
N THR A 633 28.63 15.95 1.98
CA THR A 633 28.22 15.71 3.38
C THR A 633 28.61 14.30 3.83
N PRO A 634 29.18 14.13 5.04
CA PRO A 634 29.42 12.80 5.59
C PRO A 634 28.11 12.00 5.67
N TYR A 635 28.16 10.72 5.25
CA TYR A 635 27.01 9.82 5.20
C TYR A 635 25.86 10.28 4.28
N CYS A 636 26.12 11.27 3.43
CA CYS A 636 25.14 11.94 2.60
C CYS A 636 23.89 12.41 3.36
N GLU A 637 24.09 12.90 4.59
CA GLU A 637 23.00 13.42 5.38
C GLU A 637 22.60 14.84 4.94
N ILE A 638 21.51 14.91 4.18
CA ILE A 638 20.95 16.18 3.71
C ILE A 638 19.85 16.62 4.68
N LEU A 639 20.09 17.76 5.33
CA LEU A 639 19.20 18.31 6.36
C LEU A 639 17.93 18.95 5.81
N GLU A 640 17.97 19.45 4.57
CA GLU A 640 16.86 20.14 3.94
C GLU A 640 16.40 19.40 2.69
N THR A 641 15.29 18.69 2.80
CA THR A 641 14.63 17.99 1.70
C THR A 641 13.15 18.37 1.63
N ARG A 642 12.47 18.00 0.54
CA ARG A 642 11.02 18.04 0.43
C ARG A 642 10.53 16.70 -0.09
N SER A 643 9.36 16.26 0.37
CA SER A 643 8.76 15.04 -0.13
C SER A 643 7.24 15.10 -0.03
N ASN A 644 6.60 14.28 -0.83
CA ASN A 644 5.19 13.93 -0.84
C ASN A 644 5.08 12.58 -1.58
N PRO A 645 3.97 11.84 -1.42
CA PRO A 645 3.81 10.55 -2.11
C PRO A 645 3.97 10.68 -3.63
N GLY A 646 4.85 9.89 -4.23
CA GLY A 646 5.10 9.86 -5.66
C GLY A 646 4.41 8.71 -6.38
N ASP A 647 4.67 8.62 -7.68
CA ASP A 647 4.53 7.36 -8.41
C ASP A 647 5.76 6.47 -8.13
N SER A 648 5.56 5.16 -8.00
CA SER A 648 6.66 4.22 -7.80
C SER A 648 7.69 4.30 -8.93
N LEU A 649 8.95 4.45 -8.53
CA LEU A 649 10.13 4.39 -9.40
C LEU A 649 10.46 2.96 -9.81
N TYR A 650 9.91 2.01 -9.06
CA TYR A 650 10.14 0.61 -9.23
C TYR A 650 8.92 -0.04 -9.88
N GLY A 651 9.07 -0.40 -11.14
CA GLY A 651 8.01 -0.97 -11.95
C GLY A 651 7.53 -2.32 -11.42
N TYR A 652 6.60 -2.32 -10.48
CA TYR A 652 5.89 -3.54 -10.13
C TYR A 652 5.08 -3.99 -11.35
N LEU A 653 5.62 -4.93 -12.11
CA LEU A 653 4.86 -5.76 -13.05
C LEU A 653 3.99 -6.76 -12.27
N TYR A 654 3.22 -6.26 -11.29
CA TYR A 654 2.39 -7.02 -10.34
C TYR A 654 1.37 -7.94 -11.03
N ASN A 655 1.07 -7.70 -12.31
CA ASN A 655 0.05 -8.43 -13.05
C ASN A 655 0.52 -9.70 -13.78
N ARG A 656 1.77 -10.17 -13.62
CA ARG A 656 2.11 -11.56 -13.94
C ARG A 656 2.20 -12.41 -12.66
N GLY A 657 1.15 -12.35 -11.86
CA GLY A 657 0.82 -13.27 -10.77
C GLY A 657 1.99 -13.72 -9.92
N TYR A 658 2.28 -12.99 -8.84
CA TYR A 658 3.28 -13.27 -7.81
C TYR A 658 4.65 -13.69 -8.35
N PRO A 659 5.75 -12.95 -8.10
CA PRO A 659 7.07 -13.56 -8.25
C PRO A 659 7.03 -14.85 -7.43
N GLY A 660 7.16 -15.99 -8.10
CA GLY A 660 7.12 -17.28 -7.42
C GLY A 660 8.15 -17.23 -6.29
N PRO A 661 7.85 -17.78 -5.10
CA PRO A 661 8.81 -17.79 -4.00
C PRO A 661 10.11 -18.44 -4.49
N GLY A 662 11.14 -17.63 -4.73
CA GLY A 662 12.41 -18.07 -5.31
C GLY A 662 12.91 -17.33 -6.55
N GLU A 663 12.12 -16.45 -7.19
CA GLU A 663 12.74 -15.45 -8.07
C GLU A 663 13.49 -14.45 -7.17
N PRO A 664 14.81 -14.26 -7.34
CA PRO A 664 15.56 -13.32 -6.53
C PRO A 664 14.86 -11.98 -6.68
N GLU A 665 14.36 -11.45 -5.56
CA GLU A 665 13.81 -10.11 -5.51
C GLU A 665 14.77 -9.21 -6.28
N ASN A 666 14.21 -8.40 -7.17
CA ASN A 666 14.97 -7.62 -8.15
C ASN A 666 15.74 -6.45 -7.47
N ASN A 667 16.14 -6.63 -6.22
CA ASN A 667 16.95 -5.77 -5.36
C ASN A 667 18.38 -5.68 -5.90
N VAL A 668 19.06 -4.55 -5.62
CA VAL A 668 20.52 -4.48 -5.79
C VAL A 668 21.12 -5.31 -4.65
N SER A 669 22.03 -6.22 -4.95
CA SER A 669 22.54 -7.16 -3.94
C SER A 669 23.97 -7.56 -4.22
N GLY A 670 24.67 -7.97 -3.16
CA GLY A 670 26.03 -8.46 -3.27
C GLY A 670 26.55 -9.04 -1.97
N THR A 671 27.71 -9.66 -2.06
CA THR A 671 28.42 -10.20 -0.91
C THR A 671 29.58 -9.28 -0.56
N LEU A 672 29.55 -8.74 0.66
CA LEU A 672 30.64 -7.99 1.26
C LEU A 672 31.55 -8.95 2.02
N THR A 673 32.83 -8.97 1.69
CA THR A 673 33.88 -9.67 2.43
C THR A 673 34.91 -8.65 2.89
N TYR A 674 35.35 -8.74 4.14
CA TYR A 674 36.41 -7.87 4.65
C TYR A 674 37.14 -8.51 5.84
N GLN A 675 38.30 -7.97 6.14
CA GLN A 675 39.04 -8.23 7.37
C GLN A 675 39.05 -6.97 8.23
N ALA A 676 38.80 -7.09 9.53
CA ALA A 676 38.91 -5.96 10.44
C ALA A 676 39.96 -6.23 11.52
N GLU A 677 40.75 -5.20 11.82
CA GLU A 677 41.72 -5.19 12.91
C GLU A 677 41.36 -4.11 13.91
N PHE A 678 41.21 -4.50 15.17
CA PHE A 678 40.88 -3.56 16.25
C PHE A 678 41.52 -4.00 17.56
N THR A 679 41.47 -3.10 18.55
CA THR A 679 42.04 -3.34 19.87
C THR A 679 41.03 -3.06 20.96
N CYS A 680 41.05 -3.87 22.00
CA CYS A 680 40.19 -3.72 23.17
C CYS A 680 41.01 -3.74 24.46
N ASP A 681 40.60 -2.95 25.44
CA ASP A 681 41.24 -2.88 26.75
C ASP A 681 40.41 -3.70 27.76
N PHE A 682 40.97 -4.79 28.26
CA PHE A 682 40.34 -5.67 29.25
C PHE A 682 40.85 -5.31 30.65
N SER A 683 39.93 -5.20 31.60
CA SER A 683 40.22 -5.03 33.03
C SER A 683 39.73 -6.25 33.81
N PRO A 684 40.17 -6.48 35.06
CA PRO A 684 39.57 -7.52 35.90
C PRO A 684 38.09 -7.21 36.19
N PRO A 685 37.20 -8.22 36.30
CA PRO A 685 35.80 -8.01 36.63
C PRO A 685 35.61 -7.18 37.89
N LYS A 686 34.76 -6.15 37.81
CA LYS A 686 34.45 -5.27 38.94
C LYS A 686 32.99 -5.42 39.31
N THR A 687 32.74 -5.85 40.53
CA THR A 687 31.39 -5.86 41.10
C THR A 687 31.08 -4.48 41.67
N ASP A 688 30.06 -3.79 41.13
CA ASP A 688 29.58 -2.52 41.70
C ASP A 688 28.89 -2.79 43.04
N PRO A 689 29.46 -2.33 44.17
CA PRO A 689 28.86 -2.56 45.49
C PRO A 689 27.47 -1.92 45.64
N LEU A 690 27.22 -0.80 44.94
CA LEU A 690 25.93 -0.09 45.00
C LEU A 690 24.86 -0.85 44.23
N CYS A 691 25.19 -1.35 43.03
CA CYS A 691 24.31 -2.26 42.29
C CYS A 691 23.99 -3.51 43.12
N MET A 692 24.99 -4.14 43.75
CA MET A 692 24.77 -5.33 44.59
C MET A 692 23.82 -5.05 45.76
N GLU A 693 23.95 -3.89 46.41
CA GLU A 693 23.05 -3.47 47.50
C GLU A 693 21.61 -3.25 47.00
N MET A 694 21.45 -2.64 45.83
CA MET A 694 20.15 -2.41 45.21
C MET A 694 19.50 -3.71 44.72
N CYS A 695 20.25 -4.58 44.05
CA CYS A 695 19.78 -5.86 43.53
C CYS A 695 19.41 -6.84 44.64
N ALA A 696 20.20 -6.89 45.73
CA ALA A 696 19.88 -7.73 46.90
C ALA A 696 18.61 -7.29 47.64
N GLY A 697 18.12 -6.06 47.38
CA GLY A 697 16.83 -5.56 47.86
C GLY A 697 15.62 -6.07 47.06
N ASP A 698 15.84 -6.65 45.87
CA ASP A 698 14.79 -7.23 45.03
C ASP A 698 14.51 -8.69 45.47
N PRO A 699 13.30 -8.99 45.99
CA PRO A 699 12.97 -10.33 46.47
C PRO A 699 12.92 -11.41 45.36
N PHE A 700 12.98 -11.02 44.08
CA PHE A 700 12.95 -11.95 42.96
C PHE A 700 14.33 -12.33 42.41
N LYS A 701 15.41 -11.67 42.84
CA LYS A 701 16.78 -11.94 42.36
C LYS A 701 17.60 -12.68 43.41
N THR A 702 18.32 -13.72 43.00
CA THR A 702 19.24 -14.43 43.90
C THR A 702 20.58 -13.69 43.98
N PRO A 703 21.39 -13.91 45.03
CA PRO A 703 22.73 -13.34 45.12
C PRO A 703 23.61 -13.67 43.90
N GLU A 704 23.43 -14.83 43.27
CA GLU A 704 24.12 -15.22 42.05
C GLU A 704 23.69 -14.37 40.84
N ILE A 705 22.38 -14.15 40.65
CA ILE A 705 21.86 -13.27 39.59
C ILE A 705 22.34 -11.84 39.81
N CYS A 706 22.34 -11.36 41.05
CA CYS A 706 22.86 -10.03 41.37
C CYS A 706 24.36 -9.90 41.11
N LEU A 707 25.15 -10.93 41.43
CA LEU A 707 26.57 -10.93 41.14
C LEU A 707 26.84 -10.88 39.63
N GLU A 708 26.03 -11.58 38.83
CA GLU A 708 26.12 -11.56 37.37
C GLU A 708 25.70 -10.20 36.79
N GLU A 709 24.56 -9.64 37.20
CA GLU A 709 24.07 -8.34 36.70
C GLU A 709 24.88 -7.14 37.18
N CYS A 710 25.49 -7.22 38.37
CA CYS A 710 26.23 -6.11 38.98
C CYS A 710 27.74 -6.22 38.85
N THR A 711 28.24 -7.29 38.22
CA THR A 711 29.63 -7.36 37.81
C THR A 711 29.68 -6.84 36.39
N ASP A 712 30.25 -5.65 36.21
CA ASP A 712 30.72 -5.27 34.87
C ASP A 712 31.61 -6.42 34.44
N ASP A 713 31.31 -7.01 33.28
CA ASP A 713 32.08 -8.07 32.68
C ASP A 713 33.03 -7.48 31.63
N PRO A 714 34.12 -6.80 32.03
CA PRO A 714 35.15 -6.32 31.13
C PRO A 714 35.91 -7.47 30.47
N THR A 715 35.48 -8.73 30.60
CA THR A 715 35.98 -9.85 29.79
C THR A 715 35.41 -9.82 28.38
N LYS A 716 34.38 -9.01 28.13
CA LYS A 716 33.79 -8.80 26.80
C LYS A 716 34.09 -7.40 26.31
N CYS A 717 34.50 -7.32 25.04
CA CYS A 717 34.63 -6.07 24.31
C CYS A 717 33.71 -6.13 23.10
N GLU A 718 32.81 -5.15 23.02
CA GLU A 718 31.95 -4.97 21.86
C GLU A 718 32.56 -3.91 20.94
N VAL A 719 32.72 -4.26 19.66
CA VAL A 719 33.24 -3.35 18.64
C VAL A 719 32.30 -3.35 17.44
N ASP A 720 31.82 -2.17 17.08
CA ASP A 720 31.10 -1.95 15.84
C ASP A 720 32.10 -1.73 14.70
N ILE A 721 32.04 -2.59 13.69
CA ILE A 721 32.69 -2.35 12.41
C ILE A 721 31.67 -1.75 11.46
N LEU A 722 32.03 -0.58 10.92
CA LEU A 722 31.20 0.19 10.01
C LEU A 722 31.83 0.16 8.62
N VAL A 723 31.07 -0.31 7.64
CA VAL A 723 31.47 -0.35 6.23
C VAL A 723 30.45 0.46 5.42
N PRO A 724 30.73 1.74 5.13
CA PRO A 724 29.85 2.59 4.32
C PRO A 724 29.94 2.26 2.83
N PHE A 725 28.81 2.30 2.16
CA PHE A 725 28.61 2.18 0.72
C PHE A 725 27.97 3.46 0.19
N ASP A 726 28.46 3.91 -0.96
CA ASP A 726 27.80 4.97 -1.71
C ASP A 726 26.57 4.38 -2.40
N VAL A 727 25.42 5.03 -2.29
CA VAL A 727 24.23 4.66 -3.06
C VAL A 727 24.02 5.73 -4.11
N ASP A 728 24.39 5.47 -5.35
CA ASP A 728 24.26 6.47 -6.41
C ASP A 728 22.91 6.34 -7.11
N THR A 729 22.18 7.45 -7.21
CA THR A 729 20.96 7.54 -8.02
C THR A 729 21.19 8.49 -9.20
N THR A 730 21.00 7.96 -10.41
CA THR A 730 20.98 8.73 -11.65
C THR A 730 19.56 9.20 -11.94
N THR A 731 19.32 10.51 -11.82
CA THR A 731 17.99 11.12 -12.04
C THR A 731 17.95 11.84 -13.39
N PRO A 732 17.23 11.30 -14.39
CA PRO A 732 17.21 11.87 -15.74
C PRO A 732 16.44 13.19 -15.80
N LEU A 733 16.99 14.19 -16.51
CA LEU A 733 16.39 15.52 -16.75
C LEU A 733 16.20 16.40 -15.50
N ALA A 734 16.76 16.03 -14.34
CA ALA A 734 16.63 16.84 -13.12
C ALA A 734 17.15 18.28 -13.31
N ASP A 735 18.33 18.44 -13.93
CA ASP A 735 18.94 19.74 -14.22
C ASP A 735 18.06 20.57 -15.16
N VAL A 736 17.49 19.92 -16.18
CA VAL A 736 16.64 20.60 -17.16
C VAL A 736 15.33 21.07 -16.52
N VAL A 737 14.72 20.23 -15.66
CA VAL A 737 13.54 20.60 -14.87
C VAL A 737 13.87 21.79 -13.97
N TRP A 738 14.98 21.71 -13.24
CA TRP A 738 15.47 22.75 -12.34
C TRP A 738 15.66 24.09 -13.05
N ASP A 739 16.36 24.07 -14.18
CA ASP A 739 16.68 25.25 -14.96
C ASP A 739 15.42 25.90 -15.54
N ARG A 740 14.53 25.09 -16.13
CA ARG A 740 13.30 25.62 -16.74
C ARG A 740 12.32 26.15 -15.72
N MET A 741 12.19 25.49 -14.57
CA MET A 741 11.16 25.83 -13.59
C MET A 741 11.62 26.89 -12.60
N VAL A 742 12.89 26.85 -12.17
CA VAL A 742 13.34 27.66 -11.03
C VAL A 742 14.60 28.47 -11.32
N ALA A 743 15.75 27.82 -11.51
CA ALA A 743 17.05 28.49 -11.37
C ALA A 743 17.69 28.94 -12.67
N GLY A 744 17.25 28.46 -13.82
CA GLY A 744 17.80 28.89 -15.11
C GLY A 744 17.55 30.38 -15.34
N TYR A 745 18.34 31.02 -16.21
CA TYR A 745 18.23 32.46 -16.46
C TYR A 745 16.82 32.88 -16.94
N MET A 746 16.15 32.00 -17.69
CA MET A 746 14.76 32.17 -18.13
C MET A 746 13.79 31.24 -17.36
N GLY A 747 14.19 30.76 -16.19
CA GLY A 747 13.35 29.90 -15.35
C GLY A 747 12.02 30.58 -15.00
N ILE A 748 10.93 29.81 -14.98
CA ILE A 748 9.57 30.33 -14.79
C ILE A 748 9.47 31.10 -13.46
N PHE A 749 10.03 30.54 -12.39
CA PHE A 749 10.08 31.20 -11.08
C PHE A 749 10.82 32.54 -11.14
N LYS A 750 12.05 32.58 -11.67
CA LYS A 750 12.85 33.81 -11.83
C LYS A 750 12.16 34.85 -12.70
N ARG A 751 11.32 34.42 -13.64
CA ARG A 751 10.54 35.35 -14.46
C ARG A 751 9.44 36.06 -13.67
N ILE A 752 8.82 35.35 -12.72
CA ILE A 752 7.77 35.89 -11.84
C ILE A 752 8.38 36.66 -10.66
N PHE A 753 9.50 36.17 -10.12
CA PHE A 753 10.27 36.74 -9.03
C PHE A 753 11.68 37.15 -9.50
N PRO A 754 11.81 38.25 -10.27
CA PRO A 754 13.08 38.64 -10.87
C PRO A 754 14.11 39.20 -9.88
N LEU A 755 13.69 39.50 -8.64
CA LEU A 755 14.56 40.04 -7.60
C LEU A 755 14.85 38.93 -6.58
N VAL A 756 16.08 38.42 -6.62
CA VAL A 756 16.66 37.52 -5.62
C VAL A 756 17.93 38.16 -5.07
N GLY A 757 18.10 38.19 -3.76
CA GLY A 757 19.21 38.84 -3.07
C GLY A 757 18.78 39.68 -1.87
N ASP A 758 19.75 40.34 -1.23
CA ASP A 758 19.53 41.17 -0.04
C ASP A 758 18.42 42.21 -0.26
N ASN A 759 17.47 42.28 0.68
CA ASN A 759 16.31 43.18 0.65
C ASN A 759 15.26 42.87 -0.44
N SER A 760 15.30 41.68 -1.05
CA SER A 760 14.20 41.18 -1.88
C SER A 760 13.32 40.19 -1.09
N PRO A 761 12.12 39.83 -1.59
CA PRO A 761 11.26 38.83 -0.93
C PRO A 761 11.91 37.44 -0.80
N LEU A 762 12.95 37.15 -1.60
CA LEU A 762 13.72 35.91 -1.53
C LEU A 762 15.21 36.21 -1.51
N GLU A 763 15.88 35.97 -0.38
CA GLU A 763 17.32 36.25 -0.24
C GLU A 763 18.18 35.40 -1.17
N LYS A 764 17.87 34.10 -1.30
CA LYS A 764 18.57 33.17 -2.18
C LYS A 764 17.65 32.05 -2.67
N ILE A 765 17.96 31.50 -3.84
CA ILE A 765 17.40 30.24 -4.32
C ILE A 765 18.31 29.13 -3.80
N LEU A 766 17.71 28.19 -3.08
CA LEU A 766 18.36 27.00 -2.57
C LEU A 766 18.21 25.85 -3.57
N ASP A 767 19.22 25.00 -3.60
CA ASP A 767 19.12 23.71 -4.25
C ASP A 767 18.70 22.68 -3.20
N ILE A 768 17.45 22.24 -3.26
CA ILE A 768 16.79 21.40 -2.27
C ILE A 768 16.41 20.12 -3.01
N PRO A 769 16.98 18.97 -2.63
CA PRO A 769 16.58 17.70 -3.21
C PRO A 769 15.21 17.27 -2.71
N ALA A 770 14.59 16.38 -3.46
CA ALA A 770 13.49 15.59 -2.93
C ALA A 770 14.01 14.28 -2.34
N GLU A 771 13.18 13.62 -1.54
CA GLU A 771 13.54 12.34 -0.92
C GLU A 771 12.45 11.29 -1.04
N SER A 772 12.86 10.02 -1.10
CA SER A 772 12.00 8.84 -1.04
C SER A 772 12.59 7.77 -0.14
N GLN A 773 11.74 6.96 0.48
CA GLN A 773 12.15 5.92 1.42
C GLN A 773 12.48 4.62 0.69
N ILE A 774 13.46 3.90 1.22
CA ILE A 774 13.92 2.61 0.70
C ILE A 774 14.25 1.69 1.86
N GLU A 775 14.34 0.39 1.60
CA GLU A 775 14.62 -0.60 2.63
C GLU A 775 15.98 -1.25 2.38
N TYR A 776 16.73 -1.47 3.46
CA TYR A 776 17.97 -2.23 3.41
C TYR A 776 17.79 -3.55 4.14
N GLY A 777 18.27 -4.63 3.54
CA GLY A 777 18.22 -5.97 4.09
C GLY A 777 19.60 -6.61 4.14
N SER A 778 19.76 -7.57 5.04
CA SER A 778 20.87 -8.53 5.01
C SER A 778 20.28 -9.93 5.19
N ALA A 779 20.83 -10.94 4.52
CA ALA A 779 20.27 -12.30 4.58
C ALA A 779 20.36 -12.94 5.98
N ASN A 780 21.18 -12.35 6.86
CA ASN A 780 21.28 -12.75 8.27
C ASN A 780 20.25 -12.05 9.18
N THR A 781 19.55 -11.03 8.67
CA THR A 781 18.45 -10.36 9.36
C THR A 781 17.14 -10.96 8.84
N ILE A 782 16.56 -11.91 9.59
CA ILE A 782 15.18 -12.37 9.30
C ILE A 782 14.23 -11.22 9.65
N VAL A 783 14.08 -10.25 8.75
CA VAL A 783 13.07 -9.19 8.84
C VAL A 783 11.80 -9.76 8.21
N GLY A 784 10.89 -10.24 9.05
CA GLY A 784 9.52 -10.49 8.60
C GLY A 784 8.87 -9.15 8.21
N PRO A 785 8.23 -9.03 7.04
CA PRO A 785 7.58 -7.79 6.65
C PRO A 785 6.28 -7.64 7.45
N GLY A 786 6.13 -6.51 8.15
CA GLY A 786 4.91 -6.24 8.90
C GLY A 786 4.91 -4.86 9.55
N PRO A 787 4.26 -3.86 8.95
CA PRO A 787 4.09 -2.54 9.55
C PRO A 787 3.25 -2.55 10.85
N ASN A 788 2.64 -3.69 11.23
CA ASN A 788 1.68 -3.80 12.34
C ASN A 788 1.78 -5.11 13.15
N GLY A 789 2.98 -5.68 13.35
CA GLY A 789 3.16 -6.92 14.13
C GLY A 789 4.04 -6.72 15.36
N GLY A 790 3.43 -6.78 16.55
CA GLY A 790 4.10 -6.61 17.84
C GLY A 790 5.34 -7.49 18.04
N GLY A 791 6.31 -6.92 18.75
CA GLY A 791 7.66 -7.43 18.88
C GLY A 791 7.80 -8.85 19.41
N VAL A 792 8.81 -9.52 18.88
CA VAL A 792 9.52 -10.57 19.61
C VAL A 792 10.77 -9.90 20.17
N GLY A 793 10.68 -9.49 21.44
CA GLY A 793 11.85 -9.09 22.22
C GLY A 793 12.74 -10.31 22.40
N GLY A 794 13.88 -10.28 21.70
CA GLY A 794 15.01 -11.16 21.91
C GLY A 794 16.26 -10.32 21.75
N ASP A 795 16.69 -9.73 22.86
CA ASP A 795 18.06 -9.21 23.01
C ASP A 795 19.04 -10.37 22.69
N ASP A 796 20.16 -10.08 22.01
CA ASP A 796 21.27 -10.99 21.63
C ASP A 796 21.33 -11.55 20.20
N PHE A 797 20.83 -10.84 19.18
CA PHE A 797 21.40 -11.02 17.84
C PHE A 797 22.42 -9.91 17.56
N LEU A 798 23.70 -10.24 17.74
CA LEU A 798 24.87 -9.54 17.16
C LEU A 798 24.89 -9.75 15.63
N GLY A 799 23.77 -9.45 14.97
CA GLY A 799 23.59 -9.65 13.54
C GLY A 799 24.16 -8.48 12.73
N ASN A 800 24.39 -8.73 11.44
CA ASN A 800 24.79 -7.70 10.50
C ASN A 800 23.57 -6.82 10.24
N GLU A 801 23.70 -5.52 10.52
CA GLU A 801 22.62 -4.56 10.42
C GLU A 801 22.97 -3.52 9.35
N PRO A 802 22.20 -3.44 8.26
CA PRO A 802 22.32 -2.31 7.36
C PRO A 802 21.66 -1.08 8.00
N VAL A 803 22.41 0.00 8.11
CA VAL A 803 21.97 1.30 8.66
C VAL A 803 22.01 2.34 7.55
N GLY A 804 20.94 3.14 7.41
CA GLY A 804 20.92 4.23 6.44
C GLY A 804 21.46 5.55 6.99
N GLY A 805 22.50 6.10 6.35
CA GLY A 805 23.08 7.39 6.72
C GLY A 805 23.95 7.31 7.97
N ASP A 806 23.87 8.33 8.84
CA ASP A 806 24.69 8.41 10.06
C ASP A 806 24.40 7.23 11.02
N PRO A 807 25.37 6.34 11.27
CA PRO A 807 25.19 5.21 12.17
C PRO A 807 24.78 5.62 13.58
N GLU A 808 25.17 6.80 14.06
CA GLU A 808 24.82 7.27 15.40
C GLU A 808 23.31 7.53 15.56
N LYS A 809 22.59 7.70 14.45
CA LYS A 809 21.13 7.93 14.44
C LYS A 809 20.31 6.65 14.39
N GLN A 810 20.96 5.49 14.23
CA GLN A 810 20.35 4.15 14.29
C GLN A 810 19.13 3.98 13.36
N ALA A 811 19.21 4.47 12.13
CA ALA A 811 18.19 4.22 11.11
C ALA A 811 18.31 2.80 10.52
N ILE A 812 18.04 1.80 11.36
CA ILE A 812 18.19 0.37 11.03
C ILE A 812 17.18 -0.03 9.95
N GLY A 813 17.66 -0.71 8.89
CA GLY A 813 16.85 -1.28 7.82
C GLY A 813 16.16 -0.27 6.90
N ARG A 814 16.37 1.03 7.10
CA ARG A 814 15.73 2.10 6.32
C ARG A 814 16.76 3.03 5.72
N GLY A 815 16.66 3.25 4.41
CA GLY A 815 17.43 4.24 3.68
C GLY A 815 16.57 5.36 3.12
N THR A 816 17.23 6.30 2.47
CA THR A 816 16.55 7.39 1.77
C THR A 816 17.27 7.65 0.45
N LEU A 817 16.53 7.60 -0.66
CA LEU A 817 17.00 8.06 -1.97
C LEU A 817 16.78 9.57 -2.09
N TYR A 818 17.73 10.26 -2.68
CA TYR A 818 17.64 11.70 -2.92
C TYR A 818 17.57 11.99 -4.42
N PHE A 819 16.69 12.92 -4.80
CA PHE A 819 16.52 13.38 -6.17
C PHE A 819 16.91 14.86 -6.27
N PRO A 820 17.97 15.19 -7.00
CA PRO A 820 18.52 16.54 -7.02
C PRO A 820 17.51 17.54 -7.56
N HIS A 821 17.48 18.75 -6.99
CA HIS A 821 16.64 19.89 -7.39
C HIS A 821 15.11 19.73 -7.26
N ILE A 822 14.58 18.51 -7.21
CA ILE A 822 13.14 18.26 -7.25
C ILE A 822 12.43 18.90 -6.06
N GLY A 823 13.06 18.93 -4.89
CA GLY A 823 12.52 19.62 -3.71
C GLY A 823 12.38 21.13 -3.90
N SER A 824 13.30 21.75 -4.63
CA SER A 824 13.21 23.17 -4.98
C SER A 824 12.11 23.48 -5.99
N VAL A 825 11.71 22.51 -6.82
CA VAL A 825 10.49 22.65 -7.64
C VAL A 825 9.27 22.80 -6.75
N LYS A 826 9.16 22.02 -5.67
CA LYS A 826 8.08 22.21 -4.69
C LYS A 826 8.16 23.57 -4.00
N GLU A 827 9.30 23.90 -3.41
CA GLU A 827 9.47 25.13 -2.62
C GLU A 827 9.20 26.39 -3.45
N TYR A 828 9.82 26.51 -4.62
CA TYR A 828 9.79 27.76 -5.37
C TYR A 828 8.69 27.78 -6.42
N PHE A 829 8.54 26.70 -7.18
CA PHE A 829 7.59 26.68 -8.28
C PHE A 829 6.18 26.34 -7.82
N LEU A 830 5.98 25.30 -7.01
CA LEU A 830 4.64 25.00 -6.51
C LEU A 830 4.23 26.00 -5.41
N ASP A 831 4.91 26.02 -4.27
CA ASP A 831 4.49 26.82 -3.12
C ASP A 831 4.69 28.33 -3.39
N GLY A 832 5.84 28.71 -3.93
CA GLY A 832 6.17 30.12 -4.21
C GLY A 832 5.27 30.78 -5.27
N ILE A 833 5.16 30.19 -6.47
CA ILE A 833 4.33 30.78 -7.54
C ILE A 833 2.84 30.69 -7.20
N GLN A 834 2.36 29.57 -6.67
CA GLN A 834 0.94 29.46 -6.33
C GLN A 834 0.55 30.52 -5.31
N LYS A 835 1.39 30.78 -4.30
CA LYS A 835 1.16 31.84 -3.32
C LYS A 835 1.11 33.24 -3.94
N ALA A 836 1.87 33.50 -5.00
CA ALA A 836 1.88 34.81 -5.66
C ALA A 836 0.78 35.01 -6.70
N LEU A 837 0.44 33.96 -7.46
CA LEU A 837 -0.51 34.05 -8.58
C LEU A 837 -1.94 33.72 -8.20
N ARG A 838 -2.17 33.04 -7.08
CA ARG A 838 -3.51 32.93 -6.51
C ARG A 838 -3.73 34.19 -5.65
N PRO A 839 -4.59 35.13 -6.08
CA PRO A 839 -4.88 36.30 -5.26
C PRO A 839 -5.30 35.84 -3.87
N LEU A 840 -4.88 36.57 -2.84
CA LEU A 840 -5.17 36.35 -1.42
C LEU A 840 -6.69 36.24 -1.13
N SER A 841 -7.34 35.15 -1.52
CA SER A 841 -7.96 34.31 -0.53
C SER A 841 -6.77 33.68 0.19
N GLU A 842 -6.51 34.09 1.43
CA GLU A 842 -5.46 33.52 2.28
C GLU A 842 -5.33 32.01 2.06
N LYS A 843 -4.09 31.52 2.04
CA LYS A 843 -3.71 30.11 2.17
C LYS A 843 -4.88 29.32 2.79
N TYR A 844 -5.55 28.50 2.00
CA TYR A 844 -6.67 27.67 2.44
C TYR A 844 -6.15 26.56 3.37
N GLU A 845 -5.68 26.95 4.55
CA GLU A 845 -5.69 26.11 5.74
C GLU A 845 -7.08 26.31 6.37
N GLY A 846 -8.07 25.56 5.87
CA GLY A 846 -9.29 25.26 6.61
C GLY A 846 -10.31 26.37 6.88
N VAL A 847 -10.33 27.47 6.13
CA VAL A 847 -11.38 28.50 6.29
C VAL A 847 -12.52 28.28 5.29
N CYS A 848 -13.68 27.87 5.80
CA CYS A 848 -14.93 27.81 5.05
C CYS A 848 -15.27 29.18 4.42
N THR A 849 -15.49 29.20 3.11
CA THR A 849 -15.90 30.41 2.38
C THR A 849 -17.40 30.67 2.50
N VAL A 850 -17.81 31.90 2.19
CA VAL A 850 -19.23 32.29 2.01
C VAL A 850 -19.91 31.44 0.95
N GLU A 851 -19.17 31.01 -0.08
CA GLU A 851 -19.71 30.22 -1.20
C GLU A 851 -20.01 28.77 -0.79
N ASN A 852 -19.22 28.16 0.09
CA ASN A 852 -19.40 26.76 0.48
C ASN A 852 -20.31 26.55 1.72
N SER A 853 -20.49 27.58 2.55
CA SER A 853 -21.11 27.44 3.88
C SER A 853 -22.63 27.73 3.94
N LYS A 854 -23.27 28.16 2.85
CA LYS A 854 -24.62 28.77 2.84
C LYS A 854 -24.77 30.00 3.78
N ILE A 855 -23.68 30.47 4.41
CA ILE A 855 -23.62 31.66 5.26
C ILE A 855 -23.20 32.84 4.39
N LYS A 856 -24.11 33.79 4.15
CA LYS A 856 -23.88 34.93 3.25
C LYS A 856 -22.96 36.02 3.79
N SER A 857 -22.56 35.95 5.06
CA SER A 857 -21.80 36.99 5.75
C SER A 857 -20.39 36.50 6.06
N GLU A 858 -19.39 37.14 5.44
CA GLU A 858 -17.97 36.97 5.78
C GLU A 858 -17.73 37.33 7.25
N TYR A 859 -18.42 38.36 7.75
CA TYR A 859 -18.31 38.76 9.15
C TYR A 859 -18.84 37.70 10.12
N LEU A 860 -19.88 36.94 9.75
CA LEU A 860 -20.35 35.82 10.56
C LEU A 860 -19.34 34.68 10.56
N LEU A 861 -18.72 34.36 9.42
CA LEU A 861 -17.68 33.35 9.33
C LEU A 861 -16.44 33.73 10.16
N ASP A 862 -16.04 35.00 10.15
CA ASP A 862 -14.97 35.53 11.00
C ASP A 862 -15.28 35.35 12.50
N ILE A 863 -16.52 35.64 12.93
CA ILE A 863 -16.98 35.38 14.31
C ILE A 863 -16.89 33.89 14.64
N ILE A 864 -17.33 33.01 13.75
CA ILE A 864 -17.29 31.56 13.94
C ILE A 864 -15.85 31.05 14.05
N ALA A 865 -14.96 31.48 13.15
CA ALA A 865 -13.55 31.09 13.17
C ALA A 865 -12.85 31.52 14.46
N LYS A 866 -13.10 32.76 14.92
CA LYS A 866 -12.54 33.27 16.17
C LYS A 866 -13.08 32.52 17.39
N ALA A 867 -14.38 32.21 17.41
CA ALA A 867 -15.01 31.45 18.48
C ALA A 867 -14.49 30.00 18.54
N ALA A 868 -14.39 29.32 17.40
CA ALA A 868 -13.84 27.96 17.28
C ALA A 868 -12.39 27.91 17.78
N ARG A 869 -11.55 28.86 17.34
CA ARG A 869 -10.16 28.95 17.77
C ARG A 869 -10.03 29.24 19.26
N TRP A 870 -10.83 30.17 19.79
CA TRP A 870 -10.83 30.51 21.21
C TRP A 870 -11.24 29.32 22.09
N ALA A 871 -12.26 28.57 21.67
CA ALA A 871 -12.77 27.42 22.41
C ALA A 871 -11.98 26.11 22.14
N ASN A 872 -11.03 26.13 21.20
CA ASN A 872 -10.34 24.93 20.71
C ASN A 872 -11.30 23.83 20.21
N VAL A 873 -12.25 24.22 19.34
CA VAL A 873 -13.24 23.34 18.72
C VAL A 873 -13.03 23.33 17.20
N PRO A 874 -13.13 22.18 16.51
CA PRO A 874 -13.09 22.13 15.06
C PRO A 874 -14.13 23.08 14.43
N ILE A 875 -13.68 23.92 13.50
CA ILE A 875 -14.52 24.99 12.92
C ILE A 875 -15.75 24.43 12.17
N ASN A 876 -15.61 23.27 11.53
CA ASN A 876 -16.67 22.58 10.80
C ASN A 876 -17.82 22.16 11.74
N VAL A 877 -17.51 21.68 12.95
CA VAL A 877 -18.51 21.35 13.97
C VAL A 877 -19.29 22.59 14.39
N LEU A 878 -18.60 23.71 14.63
CA LEU A 878 -19.26 24.95 15.02
C LEU A 878 -20.09 25.54 13.87
N ILE A 879 -19.63 25.43 12.62
CA ILE A 879 -20.39 25.83 11.43
C ILE A 879 -21.66 24.98 11.29
N ALA A 880 -21.59 23.67 11.48
CA ALA A 880 -22.75 22.79 11.45
C ALA A 880 -23.78 23.18 12.53
N THR A 881 -23.33 23.50 13.74
CA THR A 881 -24.18 24.00 14.82
C THR A 881 -24.85 25.33 14.46
N VAL A 882 -24.07 26.30 13.98
CA VAL A 882 -24.60 27.61 13.56
C VAL A 882 -25.55 27.47 12.39
N ARG A 883 -25.31 26.54 11.48
CA ARG A 883 -26.23 26.30 10.36
C ARG A 883 -27.54 25.70 10.84
N THR A 884 -27.47 24.69 11.69
CA THR A 884 -28.64 23.94 12.16
C THR A 884 -29.56 24.82 12.99
N GLU A 885 -29.01 25.47 14.02
CA GLU A 885 -29.78 26.28 14.96
C GLU A 885 -29.98 27.71 14.46
N GLY A 886 -28.95 28.29 13.85
CA GLY A 886 -28.92 29.69 13.40
C GLY A 886 -29.55 29.96 12.05
N CYS A 887 -29.45 29.05 11.08
CA CYS A 887 -30.14 29.24 9.79
C CYS A 887 -31.63 28.87 9.86
N GLY A 888 -32.04 28.09 10.87
CA GLY A 888 -33.38 27.54 11.01
C GLY A 888 -33.63 26.39 10.04
N GLY A 889 -33.29 25.16 10.46
CA GLY A 889 -33.37 23.93 9.65
C GLY A 889 -34.55 23.87 8.66
N GLY A 890 -34.20 23.69 7.37
CA GLY A 890 -35.13 23.56 6.24
C GLY A 890 -35.80 24.86 5.81
N ASP A 891 -35.29 25.52 4.76
CA ASP A 891 -35.92 26.60 3.97
C ASP A 891 -36.58 27.79 4.72
N ARG A 892 -36.38 27.94 6.03
CA ARG A 892 -36.94 29.07 6.78
C ARG A 892 -36.23 30.35 6.35
N THR A 893 -36.97 31.23 5.69
CA THR A 893 -36.50 32.47 5.05
C THR A 893 -36.07 33.58 6.02
N GLY A 894 -35.39 33.27 7.14
CA GLY A 894 -35.15 34.27 8.18
C GLY A 894 -33.97 34.07 9.15
N GLY A 895 -33.19 32.99 9.07
CA GLY A 895 -32.06 32.75 9.98
C GLY A 895 -30.83 33.65 9.75
N ILE A 896 -29.89 33.66 10.69
CA ILE A 896 -28.69 34.53 10.67
C ILE A 896 -27.77 34.29 9.46
N CYS A 897 -27.86 33.12 8.83
CA CYS A 897 -27.08 32.79 7.64
C CYS A 897 -27.49 33.58 6.39
N LEU A 898 -28.70 34.16 6.39
CA LEU A 898 -29.17 35.03 5.32
C LEU A 898 -28.85 36.51 5.59
N TYR A 899 -28.21 36.83 6.72
CA TYR A 899 -27.93 38.21 7.08
C TYR A 899 -26.77 38.72 6.24
N THR A 900 -26.84 39.99 5.86
CA THR A 900 -25.69 40.66 5.26
C THR A 900 -24.66 40.97 6.34
N ASP A 901 -23.41 41.18 5.94
CA ASP A 901 -22.33 41.65 6.82
C ASP A 901 -22.72 42.83 7.70
N SER A 902 -23.45 43.80 7.15
CA SER A 902 -23.92 44.97 7.90
C SER A 902 -24.87 44.59 9.03
N MET A 903 -25.77 43.64 8.77
CA MET A 903 -26.73 43.15 9.77
C MET A 903 -26.05 42.31 10.84
N VAL A 904 -25.12 41.43 10.46
CA VAL A 904 -24.33 40.65 11.42
C VAL A 904 -23.49 41.58 12.30
N LYS A 905 -22.82 42.58 11.72
CA LYS A 905 -22.09 43.63 12.47
C LYS A 905 -23.02 44.38 13.42
N GLN A 906 -24.19 44.79 12.95
CA GLN A 906 -25.17 45.51 13.75
C GLN A 906 -25.66 44.69 14.95
N PHE A 907 -26.00 43.41 14.75
CA PHE A 907 -26.57 42.54 15.79
C PHE A 907 -25.51 41.76 16.60
N SER A 908 -24.24 41.89 16.25
CA SER A 908 -23.10 41.42 17.05
C SER A 908 -22.49 42.53 17.90
N ALA A 909 -22.79 43.80 17.61
CA ALA A 909 -22.27 44.93 18.37
C ALA A 909 -22.66 44.87 19.85
N ALA A 910 -21.81 45.43 20.71
CA ALA A 910 -22.01 45.45 22.15
C ALA A 910 -23.41 45.96 22.56
N GLY A 911 -24.17 45.12 23.26
CA GLY A 911 -25.54 45.44 23.71
C GLY A 911 -26.61 45.40 22.62
N ALA A 912 -26.26 45.02 21.40
CA ALA A 912 -27.22 44.78 20.34
C ALA A 912 -27.92 43.42 20.51
N GLU A 913 -29.18 43.37 20.08
CA GLU A 913 -29.99 42.17 20.05
C GLU A 913 -30.51 41.96 18.63
N ASP A 914 -30.53 40.72 18.15
CA ASP A 914 -31.22 40.36 16.92
C ASP A 914 -32.75 40.40 17.15
N PRO A 915 -33.48 41.37 16.56
CA PRO A 915 -34.90 41.57 16.82
C PRO A 915 -35.78 40.42 16.30
N ARG A 916 -35.29 39.60 15.36
CA ARG A 916 -36.08 38.48 14.80
C ARG A 916 -36.12 37.26 15.70
N ASN A 917 -35.04 37.01 16.43
CA ASN A 917 -34.90 35.84 17.29
C ASN A 917 -35.16 36.12 18.77
N CYS A 918 -35.40 37.38 19.13
CA CYS A 918 -35.62 37.81 20.51
C CYS A 918 -36.88 38.65 20.78
N ALA A 919 -37.75 38.82 19.78
CA ALA A 919 -39.08 39.36 20.02
C ALA A 919 -39.86 38.45 21.00
N THR A 920 -40.28 39.03 22.12
CA THR A 920 -40.88 38.40 23.31
C THR A 920 -42.28 37.77 23.11
N GLY A 921 -42.58 37.25 21.92
CA GLY A 921 -43.87 36.61 21.63
C GLY A 921 -43.92 35.69 20.40
N GLY A 922 -42.78 35.29 19.83
CA GLY A 922 -42.71 34.41 18.67
C GLY A 922 -42.78 32.92 19.04
N THR A 923 -43.66 32.19 18.36
CA THR A 923 -44.19 30.86 18.69
C THR A 923 -43.29 29.67 18.31
N THR A 924 -42.08 29.55 18.88
CA THR A 924 -41.51 28.20 19.03
C THR A 924 -42.24 27.54 20.21
N LEU A 925 -42.69 26.29 20.02
CA LEU A 925 -43.81 25.63 20.71
C LEU A 925 -43.80 25.55 22.25
N ASP A 926 -42.84 26.19 22.95
CA ASP A 926 -42.77 26.22 24.41
C ASP A 926 -42.19 27.52 25.02
N GLY A 927 -41.76 28.51 24.21
CA GLY A 927 -41.29 29.83 24.69
C GLY A 927 -40.01 29.82 25.56
N LYS A 928 -39.21 28.74 25.53
CA LYS A 928 -38.05 28.54 26.44
C LYS A 928 -36.67 28.80 25.81
N ALA A 929 -36.53 28.68 24.49
CA ALA A 929 -35.29 28.98 23.75
C ALA A 929 -35.27 30.44 23.28
N LYS A 930 -34.12 31.11 23.36
CA LYS A 930 -33.90 32.48 22.91
C LYS A 930 -32.63 32.62 22.08
N GLY A 931 -32.64 33.61 21.19
CA GLY A 931 -31.48 33.98 20.40
C GLY A 931 -31.32 33.17 19.13
N PRO A 932 -30.38 33.56 18.26
CA PRO A 932 -30.21 32.93 16.95
C PRO A 932 -29.81 31.46 17.04
N LEU A 933 -29.11 31.02 18.09
CA LEU A 933 -28.76 29.60 18.29
C LEU A 933 -29.66 28.87 19.30
N GLN A 934 -30.86 29.40 19.56
CA GLN A 934 -31.91 28.72 20.35
C GLN A 934 -31.50 28.27 21.77
N PHE A 935 -30.73 29.08 22.51
CA PHE A 935 -30.34 28.75 23.88
C PHE A 935 -31.49 28.83 24.88
N TYR A 936 -31.61 27.86 25.79
CA TYR A 936 -32.63 27.85 26.84
C TYR A 936 -32.39 28.95 27.90
N HIS A 937 -33.16 30.02 27.84
CA HIS A 937 -32.97 31.24 28.65
C HIS A 937 -33.34 31.06 30.14
N ASN A 938 -34.05 29.98 30.49
CA ASN A 938 -34.49 29.70 31.86
C ASN A 938 -33.52 28.81 32.63
N SER A 939 -32.46 28.33 31.96
CA SER A 939 -31.46 27.46 32.57
C SER A 939 -30.41 28.31 33.29
N ALA A 940 -29.98 27.87 34.47
CA ALA A 940 -28.82 28.45 35.17
C ALA A 940 -27.54 28.47 34.29
N ASN A 941 -27.55 27.77 33.15
CA ASN A 941 -26.43 27.56 32.25
C ASN A 941 -26.04 28.80 31.45
N TRP A 942 -26.98 29.71 31.10
CA TRP A 942 -26.58 30.95 30.41
C TRP A 942 -25.67 31.80 31.31
N GLY A 943 -25.92 31.81 32.62
CA GLY A 943 -25.02 32.47 33.58
C GLY A 943 -23.60 31.90 33.56
N THR A 944 -23.47 30.58 33.37
CA THR A 944 -22.17 29.91 33.25
C THR A 944 -21.46 30.26 31.93
N TRP A 945 -22.20 30.36 30.82
CA TRP A 945 -21.62 30.73 29.53
C TRP A 945 -21.32 32.23 29.43
N ALA A 946 -22.11 33.06 30.11
CA ALA A 946 -21.97 34.51 30.12
C ALA A 946 -20.58 34.96 30.58
N ASP A 947 -20.03 34.33 31.61
CA ASP A 947 -18.69 34.64 32.12
C ASP A 947 -17.60 34.22 31.12
N ALA A 948 -17.74 33.06 30.48
CA ALA A 948 -16.80 32.57 29.48
C ALA A 948 -16.78 33.43 28.20
N ILE A 949 -17.95 33.90 27.74
CA ILE A 949 -18.08 34.82 26.60
C ILE A 949 -17.45 36.18 26.92
N ASN A 950 -17.60 36.66 28.16
CA ASN A 950 -16.97 37.90 28.60
C ASN A 950 -15.43 37.79 28.63
N MET A 951 -14.90 36.61 28.98
CA MET A 951 -13.47 36.33 28.85
C MET A 951 -13.00 36.26 27.39
N ALA A 952 -13.84 35.74 26.48
CA ALA A 952 -13.51 35.60 25.06
C ALA A 952 -13.48 36.93 24.31
N THR A 953 -14.47 37.78 24.58
CA THR A 953 -14.69 39.06 23.87
C THR A 953 -13.98 40.23 24.54
N ASN A 954 -13.73 40.15 25.85
CA ASN A 954 -13.11 41.18 26.68
C ASN A 954 -13.85 42.55 26.64
N GLU A 955 -15.16 42.54 26.38
CA GLU A 955 -15.96 43.77 26.21
C GLU A 955 -16.57 44.29 27.53
N GLY A 956 -16.43 43.55 28.63
CA GLY A 956 -16.85 43.98 29.98
C GLY A 956 -18.35 44.28 30.10
N ARG A 957 -19.18 43.69 29.24
CA ARG A 957 -20.62 43.97 29.16
C ARG A 957 -21.47 42.79 29.62
N THR A 958 -22.76 43.04 29.84
CA THR A 958 -23.72 41.96 30.06
C THR A 958 -23.92 41.21 28.74
N THR A 959 -23.58 39.94 28.72
CA THR A 959 -23.77 39.06 27.55
C THR A 959 -25.23 38.70 27.38
N ASN A 960 -25.64 38.51 26.13
CA ASN A 960 -27.04 38.36 25.77
C ASN A 960 -27.18 37.23 24.74
N PRO A 961 -28.01 36.19 24.97
CA PRO A 961 -28.19 35.13 23.99
C PRO A 961 -28.76 35.64 22.67
N CYS A 962 -29.34 36.84 22.66
CA CYS A 962 -29.87 37.52 21.48
C CYS A 962 -28.81 38.20 20.62
N ASN A 963 -27.59 38.39 21.13
CA ASN A 963 -26.48 38.94 20.36
C ASN A 963 -25.84 37.80 19.54
N ILE A 964 -25.60 38.03 18.25
CA ILE A 964 -25.10 36.98 17.35
C ILE A 964 -23.71 36.49 17.77
N ALA A 965 -22.79 37.40 18.12
CA ALA A 965 -21.46 37.02 18.57
C ALA A 965 -21.53 36.25 19.89
N ASP A 966 -22.27 36.75 20.88
CA ASP A 966 -22.41 36.07 22.17
C ASP A 966 -22.96 34.65 22.02
N ALA A 967 -23.96 34.46 21.15
CA ALA A 967 -24.52 33.14 20.88
C ALA A 967 -23.49 32.20 20.24
N VAL A 968 -22.72 32.65 19.24
CA VAL A 968 -21.70 31.82 18.58
C VAL A 968 -20.57 31.43 19.54
N TYR A 969 -20.09 32.38 20.36
CA TYR A 969 -19.09 32.09 21.39
C TYR A 969 -19.64 31.16 22.50
N ALA A 970 -20.91 31.30 22.87
CA ALA A 970 -21.57 30.37 23.80
C ALA A 970 -21.61 28.94 23.24
N ALA A 971 -21.93 28.79 21.95
CA ALA A 971 -21.99 27.49 21.29
C ALA A 971 -20.60 26.83 21.19
N ALA A 972 -19.57 27.62 20.86
CA ALA A 972 -18.19 27.16 20.84
C ALA A 972 -17.74 26.68 22.24
N TYR A 973 -18.06 27.44 23.29
CA TYR A 973 -17.74 27.05 24.66
C TYR A 973 -18.51 25.81 25.11
N ALA A 974 -19.79 25.69 24.74
CA ALA A 974 -20.59 24.51 25.07
C ALA A 974 -20.03 23.23 24.42
N LEU A 975 -19.60 23.34 23.15
CA LEU A 975 -18.89 22.27 22.43
C LEU A 975 -17.58 21.90 23.15
N SER A 976 -16.77 22.89 23.53
CA SER A 976 -15.48 22.61 24.16
C SER A 976 -15.59 22.05 25.58
N ALA A 977 -16.67 22.38 26.29
CA ALA A 977 -16.97 21.81 27.59
C ALA A 977 -17.54 20.38 27.52
N GLY A 978 -17.70 19.81 26.32
CA GLY A 978 -18.32 18.49 26.13
C GLY A 978 -19.79 18.45 26.59
N TYR A 979 -20.47 19.59 26.56
CA TYR A 979 -21.85 19.71 27.03
C TYR A 979 -22.82 19.41 25.87
N PRO A 980 -23.48 18.24 25.83
CA PRO A 980 -24.65 18.08 24.97
C PRO A 980 -25.73 19.02 25.53
N GLY A 981 -26.44 19.73 24.66
CA GLY A 981 -27.37 20.82 25.03
C GLY A 981 -28.54 20.46 25.98
N CYS A 982 -28.64 19.23 26.50
CA CYS A 982 -29.62 18.80 27.51
C CYS A 982 -28.94 17.94 28.61
N PRO A 983 -29.17 18.23 29.91
CA PRO A 983 -28.64 17.39 31.00
C PRO A 983 -29.42 16.07 31.10
N HIS A 984 -28.79 14.96 30.71
CA HIS A 984 -29.28 13.62 31.03
C HIS A 984 -28.86 13.22 32.46
N PRO A 985 -29.75 12.63 33.29
CA PRO A 985 -29.34 12.04 34.56
C PRO A 985 -28.45 10.83 34.29
N GLY A 986 -27.15 10.95 34.56
CA GLY A 986 -26.16 9.88 34.40
C GLY A 986 -24.90 10.25 33.61
N TYR A 987 -24.88 11.41 32.93
CA TYR A 987 -23.69 11.85 32.18
C TYR A 987 -22.75 12.66 33.08
N ASN A 988 -21.53 12.16 33.31
CA ASN A 988 -20.52 12.81 34.14
C ASN A 988 -19.47 13.49 33.26
N VAL A 989 -19.57 14.82 33.14
CA VAL A 989 -18.71 15.69 32.31
C VAL A 989 -17.22 15.58 32.70
N ASN A 990 -16.91 15.09 33.91
CA ASN A 990 -15.53 14.91 34.36
C ASN A 990 -14.84 13.64 33.80
N GLN A 991 -15.54 12.82 33.00
CA GLN A 991 -14.99 11.58 32.42
C GLN A 991 -14.82 11.63 30.89
N THR A 992 -15.19 12.73 30.24
CA THR A 992 -14.98 12.93 28.80
C THR A 992 -13.57 13.46 28.53
N PRO A 993 -12.84 12.96 27.50
CA PRO A 993 -11.56 13.52 27.08
C PRO A 993 -11.70 15.00 26.73
N LYS A 994 -10.62 15.77 26.89
CA LYS A 994 -10.64 17.18 26.46
C LYS A 994 -10.82 17.24 24.94
N PRO A 995 -11.43 18.29 24.37
CA PRO A 995 -11.60 18.42 22.92
C PRO A 995 -10.30 18.29 22.10
N SER A 996 -9.16 18.64 22.70
CA SER A 996 -7.82 18.44 22.10
C SER A 996 -7.41 16.98 21.94
N GLU A 997 -8.14 16.07 22.57
CA GLU A 997 -7.89 14.63 22.64
C GLU A 997 -9.01 13.82 21.94
N TRP A 998 -9.96 14.49 21.29
CA TRP A 998 -11.09 13.82 20.61
C TRP A 998 -10.65 13.15 19.32
N ASP A 999 -10.90 11.85 19.23
CA ASP A 999 -10.82 11.11 17.99
C ASP A 999 -12.08 11.35 17.11
N ASN A 1000 -12.13 10.74 15.93
CA ASN A 1000 -13.28 10.88 15.02
C ASN A 1000 -14.57 10.25 15.58
N ILE A 1001 -14.47 9.31 16.53
CA ILE A 1001 -15.63 8.67 17.17
C ILE A 1001 -16.23 9.62 18.21
N ASP A 1002 -15.41 10.31 19.00
CA ASP A 1002 -15.85 11.32 19.98
C ASP A 1002 -16.51 12.52 19.30
N LYS A 1003 -15.96 12.96 18.14
CA LYS A 1003 -16.56 14.01 17.29
C LYS A 1003 -17.93 13.58 16.76
N LYS A 1004 -18.04 12.37 16.19
CA LYS A 1004 -19.31 11.81 15.69
C LYS A 1004 -20.34 11.61 16.80
N ARG A 1005 -19.92 11.13 17.98
CA ARG A 1005 -20.79 10.92 19.14
C ARG A 1005 -21.35 12.24 19.66
N THR A 1006 -20.52 13.27 19.79
CA THR A 1006 -20.96 14.61 20.24
C THR A 1006 -21.95 15.24 19.25
N LEU A 1007 -21.69 15.14 17.96
CA LEU A 1007 -22.60 15.59 16.90
C LEU A 1007 -23.91 14.80 16.90
N SER A 1008 -23.89 13.49 17.09
CA SER A 1008 -25.09 12.66 17.20
C SER A 1008 -25.98 13.08 18.39
N TYR A 1009 -25.37 13.39 19.54
CA TYR A 1009 -26.11 13.88 20.70
C TYR A 1009 -26.68 15.30 20.51
N TRP A 1010 -26.02 16.15 19.73
CA TRP A 1010 -26.55 17.48 19.41
C TRP A 1010 -27.68 17.39 18.36
N ALA A 1011 -27.46 16.66 17.26
CA ALA A 1011 -28.39 16.54 16.14
C ALA A 1011 -29.69 15.79 16.50
N SER A 1012 -29.63 14.88 17.49
CA SER A 1012 -30.82 14.16 17.97
C SER A 1012 -31.83 15.00 18.76
N GLY A 1013 -31.57 16.31 18.93
CA GLY A 1013 -32.50 17.38 19.35
C GLY A 1013 -33.60 16.93 20.30
N CYS A 1014 -33.46 17.23 21.59
CA CYS A 1014 -34.30 16.83 22.75
C CYS A 1014 -35.81 16.62 22.50
N SER A 1015 -36.17 15.58 21.75
CA SER A 1015 -37.52 15.07 21.59
C SER A 1015 -37.64 13.89 22.54
N TYR A 1016 -38.43 14.10 23.59
CA TYR A 1016 -38.74 13.07 24.57
C TYR A 1016 -39.26 11.81 23.85
N GLY A 1017 -38.46 10.75 23.82
CA GLY A 1017 -38.93 9.36 23.77
C GLY A 1017 -39.22 8.71 22.42
N VAL A 1018 -38.60 9.09 21.30
CA VAL A 1018 -38.91 8.43 19.99
C VAL A 1018 -37.83 7.45 19.51
N CYS A 1019 -36.61 7.45 20.06
CA CYS A 1019 -35.55 6.55 19.57
C CYS A 1019 -35.28 5.30 20.42
N GLU A 1020 -35.90 5.14 21.60
CA GLU A 1020 -35.53 4.05 22.51
C GLU A 1020 -36.62 3.01 22.83
N HIS A 1021 -37.88 3.20 22.45
CA HIS A 1021 -38.89 2.15 22.65
C HIS A 1021 -39.90 2.07 21.51
N GLU A 1022 -39.97 0.88 20.90
CA GLU A 1022 -40.99 0.38 19.95
C GLU A 1022 -40.90 0.77 18.46
N PHE A 1023 -39.76 0.61 17.78
CA PHE A 1023 -39.74 0.28 16.34
C PHE A 1023 -38.47 -0.52 16.00
N ALA A 1024 -38.58 -1.85 15.98
CA ALA A 1024 -37.48 -2.78 15.70
C ALA A 1024 -37.42 -3.23 14.22
N GLU A 1025 -38.20 -2.62 13.33
CA GLU A 1025 -38.17 -2.91 11.89
C GLU A 1025 -38.27 -1.58 11.12
N PHE A 1026 -37.36 -1.37 10.16
CA PHE A 1026 -37.03 -0.16 9.40
C PHE A 1026 -35.92 0.75 9.97
N HIS A 1027 -34.69 0.49 9.52
CA HIS A 1027 -33.55 1.40 9.61
C HIS A 1027 -33.70 2.55 8.61
N TYR A 1028 -34.03 3.76 9.05
CA TYR A 1028 -33.71 4.99 8.31
C TYR A 1028 -33.79 6.21 9.23
N CYS A 1029 -32.64 6.80 9.59
CA CYS A 1029 -32.56 8.10 10.23
C CYS A 1029 -31.91 9.10 9.24
N PRO A 1030 -32.69 9.74 8.34
CA PRO A 1030 -32.18 10.54 7.23
C PRO A 1030 -31.41 11.83 7.63
N PHE A 1031 -31.27 12.10 8.93
CA PHE A 1031 -30.60 13.28 9.46
C PHE A 1031 -29.08 13.11 9.59
N ILE A 1032 -28.59 11.87 9.75
CA ILE A 1032 -27.16 11.56 9.90
C ILE A 1032 -26.47 11.54 8.53
N ASP A 1033 -27.10 10.98 7.49
CA ASP A 1033 -26.55 10.93 6.13
C ASP A 1033 -26.44 12.33 5.47
N LEU A 1034 -27.32 13.27 5.84
CA LEU A 1034 -27.26 14.65 5.37
C LEU A 1034 -26.10 15.43 6.02
N LEU A 1035 -25.69 15.03 7.23
CA LEU A 1035 -24.51 15.57 7.92
C LEU A 1035 -23.22 14.89 7.45
N ASP A 1036 -23.21 13.57 7.22
CA ASP A 1036 -22.02 12.86 6.70
C ASP A 1036 -21.69 13.29 5.26
N SER A 1037 -22.70 13.55 4.42
CA SER A 1037 -22.51 14.06 3.05
C SER A 1037 -22.15 15.55 2.97
N GLU A 1038 -22.57 16.40 3.91
CA GLU A 1038 -22.19 17.83 3.93
C GLU A 1038 -20.86 18.09 4.68
N ILE A 1039 -20.45 17.24 5.63
CA ILE A 1039 -19.16 17.35 6.35
C ILE A 1039 -18.01 16.88 5.46
N THR A 1040 -18.17 15.79 4.72
CA THR A 1040 -17.10 15.23 3.86
C THR A 1040 -16.87 15.98 2.56
N SER A 1041 -17.74 16.93 2.19
CA SER A 1041 -17.71 17.52 0.85
C SER A 1041 -17.45 19.03 0.78
N ASN A 1042 -17.36 19.76 1.90
CA ASN A 1042 -17.34 21.24 1.82
C ASN A 1042 -16.39 21.99 2.76
N CYS A 1043 -15.81 21.38 3.80
CA CYS A 1043 -14.76 22.01 4.62
C CYS A 1043 -13.98 20.95 5.43
N ASP A 1044 -12.86 20.47 4.89
CA ASP A 1044 -11.92 19.61 5.64
C ASP A 1044 -10.79 20.44 6.29
N LEU A 1045 -10.45 20.07 7.52
CA LEU A 1045 -9.33 20.56 8.35
C LEU A 1045 -8.56 19.38 8.93
#